data_AF-A0A4Y8AQU1-F1
#
_entry.id   AF-A0A4Y8AQU1-F1
#
_cell.length_a   1.000
_cell.length_b   1.000
_cell.length_c   1.000
_cell.angle_alpha   90.00
_cell.angle_beta   90.00
_cell.angle_gamma   90.00
#
_symmetry.space_group_name_H-M   'P 1'
#
loop_
_entity.id
_entity.type
_entity.pdbx_description
1 polymer ?
#
loop_
_entity_poly.entity_id
_entity_poly.type
_entity_poly.pdbx_seq_one_letter_code
_entity_poly.pdbx_strand_id
1 'polypeptide(L)'
;MKKNYITFVLAFFLISNALSKNTFINQTFIPDDNFEQALIDLGYDNVLDNYVLTSNINKINSLDLESKGISDLTGIEDFIELTELNCFDNLISTINLSKNTALKQLTLWKNQLLSLDISKNLALTYLDCEDNQLSELDISNNTALKTLYCGVNFLTNLNISKNIALLEVDCFNNQITSIDVSKNAKLTTLVVWLNGLTSLDISANLDLTYLDCDNNQLSYLNTNNNKYLETLYCGINLLTSLNVTNNTALTELYFYYNKIKSINLSSNKNLVYLDCEGNELSSLYLENNTALESLYCGVNLLTNLDVSKNIALYELDCYNNQLTSIDVSNNTELTALIVWLNKLTSLSLSTNKALQYLDCEENYLTALNLSNNTNLESLYCGVNSLTTLDVSKNIALTELDCYNNQLTNIDVTKNTLLTSLIVWLNKITAIDVNSNKLLQYLDCEDNELSSLEISNNTALETLYCGVNSLTNLDVSKNIVLTELDCSWNQLTSIDVSKNVLLTRLVIWINNVKSLNLNTNIDLEYLDCEDNEISSLNLSSNTALHTLFCGANLLTSIDVSKNSALKELDCYNNNLTALDVSENSLLTTLVVWLNQLVSVDVSNNLDLNYLDCEENQLTGLEVFNNIELLDLIIKNNQISGAIDLTNNTKLIYLNALNNSKLACIQVNQSIINEIPIDWEKDETTSYSIDCSESEPDDDEDGIMNDTDLCPNTPIGEAVDFNGCSESQLDEDEDGIMNDIDLCPDTAIGEVVDSNGCAESQLDDDDDDDEDGIMNNIDLCPDTAIGEAVDSNGCSESQLDDDEDGIMNDIDLCPETPYGEAVDSNGCFFLPSNNFTIETLSESCPNKSNGELFISALNMNYNYIFSINGTNYNFTKDITVSELSAGNYEFCISIPDYDNFSQCYAIVIDSGIIISAKSSIESNLATVEIIEGTAPYTIFINGKELFKTGNSSFNFIVKHGDQIEVKTANTCEGTLIKAVDLFDELLVYPNPTKGKFEILVPILLENVKIEVYTLNSQLISSENYEVINGKVQMNIENKAAAIYIIKIYLENVVTLKIIKQ
;
A
#
# COMPACT_ATOMS: atom_id res chain seq x y z
N MET A 1 2.65 -55.38 -33.43
CA MET A 1 1.94 -56.17 -34.50
C MET A 1 0.66 -56.77 -33.92
N LYS A 2 -0.36 -57.06 -34.75
CA LYS A 2 -1.67 -57.60 -34.32
C LYS A 2 -1.66 -59.12 -34.05
N LYS A 3 -2.56 -59.56 -33.13
CA LYS A 3 -3.22 -60.90 -33.03
C LYS A 3 -2.32 -62.09 -32.60
N ASN A 4 -2.74 -63.07 -31.78
CA ASN A 4 -4.00 -63.84 -31.85
C ASN A 4 -4.14 -64.92 -30.72
N TYR A 5 -5.36 -65.50 -30.62
CA TYR A 5 -5.75 -66.86 -30.16
C TYR A 5 -6.17 -67.25 -28.71
N ILE A 6 -7.48 -67.51 -28.61
CA ILE A 6 -8.27 -68.35 -27.70
C ILE A 6 -8.04 -69.84 -28.11
N THR A 7 -8.06 -70.92 -27.32
CA THR A 7 -9.20 -71.53 -26.56
C THR A 7 -8.77 -72.85 -25.88
N PHE A 8 -9.35 -73.18 -24.71
CA PHE A 8 -9.61 -74.55 -24.14
C PHE A 8 -10.26 -74.36 -22.73
N VAL A 9 -11.15 -75.18 -22.14
CA VAL A 9 -11.99 -76.36 -22.52
C VAL A 9 -13.39 -76.12 -21.90
N LEU A 10 -14.49 -76.05 -22.67
CA LEU A 10 -15.54 -77.09 -22.83
C LEU A 10 -16.17 -77.66 -21.52
N ALA A 11 -17.50 -77.58 -21.40
CA ALA A 11 -18.29 -77.80 -20.17
C ALA A 11 -19.18 -79.07 -20.19
N PHE A 12 -19.61 -79.55 -19.00
CA PHE A 12 -20.95 -80.14 -18.68
C PHE A 12 -21.00 -80.51 -17.16
N PHE A 13 -21.75 -79.83 -16.28
CA PHE A 13 -23.17 -80.03 -15.90
C PHE A 13 -23.52 -81.37 -15.18
N LEU A 14 -23.80 -81.35 -13.85
CA LEU A 14 -25.07 -81.74 -13.18
C LEU A 14 -24.98 -82.15 -11.67
N ILE A 15 -25.52 -81.29 -10.78
CA ILE A 15 -26.40 -81.55 -9.60
C ILE A 15 -25.86 -82.09 -8.24
N SER A 16 -25.89 -81.17 -7.24
CA SER A 16 -26.10 -81.35 -5.77
C SER A 16 -24.99 -82.04 -4.93
N ASN A 17 -24.72 -81.65 -3.67
CA ASN A 17 -25.55 -80.89 -2.71
C ASN A 17 -24.71 -80.20 -1.59
N ALA A 18 -25.18 -79.02 -1.16
CA ALA A 18 -24.99 -78.35 0.15
C ALA A 18 -23.59 -77.88 0.66
N LEU A 19 -23.59 -76.63 1.17
CA LEU A 19 -22.53 -75.87 1.88
C LEU A 19 -21.37 -75.39 0.96
N SER A 20 -21.06 -74.09 0.84
CA SER A 20 -21.33 -72.93 1.70
C SER A 20 -22.16 -71.80 1.05
N LYS A 21 -22.64 -70.87 1.88
CA LYS A 21 -23.12 -69.54 1.45
C LYS A 21 -21.91 -68.62 1.26
N ASN A 22 -21.95 -67.76 0.25
CA ASN A 22 -21.84 -66.31 0.46
C ASN A 22 -22.39 -65.58 -0.78
N THR A 23 -23.49 -64.88 -0.60
CA THR A 23 -23.86 -63.76 -1.46
C THR A 23 -22.86 -62.65 -1.16
N PHE A 24 -21.99 -62.31 -2.12
CA PHE A 24 -21.25 -61.05 -2.04
C PHE A 24 -22.28 -59.92 -1.96
N ILE A 25 -22.23 -59.16 -0.87
CA ILE A 25 -23.03 -57.95 -0.70
C ILE A 25 -22.34 -56.89 -1.56
N ASN A 26 -23.10 -56.17 -2.39
CA ASN A 26 -22.53 -55.12 -3.23
C ASN A 26 -22.41 -53.84 -2.40
N GLN A 27 -21.24 -53.66 -1.80
CA GLN A 27 -20.86 -52.50 -1.01
C GLN A 27 -19.83 -51.67 -1.78
N THR A 28 -19.85 -50.37 -1.55
CA THR A 28 -18.91 -49.37 -2.03
C THR A 28 -17.98 -49.04 -0.86
N PHE A 29 -16.68 -48.98 -1.11
CA PHE A 29 -15.67 -48.69 -0.09
C PHE A 29 -15.60 -47.18 0.16
N ILE A 30 -15.67 -46.78 1.43
CA ILE A 30 -15.60 -45.39 1.90
C ILE A 30 -14.52 -45.34 3.00
N PRO A 31 -13.26 -44.97 2.69
CA PRO A 31 -12.15 -45.05 3.65
C PRO A 31 -12.10 -43.91 4.67
N ASP A 32 -12.74 -42.78 4.38
CA ASP A 32 -12.73 -41.58 5.22
C ASP A 32 -13.90 -41.63 6.23
N ASP A 33 -13.57 -41.67 7.53
CA ASP A 33 -14.54 -41.75 8.62
C ASP A 33 -15.52 -40.55 8.63
N ASN A 34 -15.09 -39.35 8.19
CA ASN A 34 -15.96 -38.17 8.13
C ASN A 34 -16.93 -38.27 6.94
N PHE A 35 -16.49 -38.83 5.80
CA PHE A 35 -17.37 -39.08 4.65
C PHE A 35 -18.38 -40.18 4.97
N GLU A 36 -17.95 -41.30 5.58
CA GLU A 36 -18.87 -42.36 6.01
C GLU A 36 -19.85 -41.84 7.09
N GLN A 37 -19.37 -41.05 8.07
CA GLN A 37 -20.24 -40.42 9.08
C GLN A 37 -21.27 -39.47 8.43
N ALA A 38 -20.89 -38.70 7.41
CA ALA A 38 -21.85 -37.88 6.67
C ALA A 38 -22.92 -38.74 5.96
N LEU A 39 -22.57 -39.91 5.43
CA LEU A 39 -23.54 -40.85 4.85
C LEU A 39 -24.44 -41.51 5.91
N ILE A 40 -23.95 -41.75 7.13
CA ILE A 40 -24.77 -42.19 8.29
C ILE A 40 -25.75 -41.09 8.70
N ASP A 41 -25.29 -39.84 8.83
CA ASP A 41 -26.10 -38.69 9.25
C ASP A 41 -27.20 -38.37 8.23
N LEU A 42 -26.91 -38.53 6.94
CA LEU A 42 -27.88 -38.44 5.84
C LEU A 42 -28.82 -39.67 5.73
N GLY A 43 -28.55 -40.74 6.49
CA GLY A 43 -29.37 -41.95 6.54
C GLY A 43 -29.18 -42.92 5.37
N TYR A 44 -28.07 -42.80 4.64
CA TYR A 44 -27.67 -43.73 3.57
C TYR A 44 -26.88 -44.92 4.11
N ASP A 45 -26.24 -44.76 5.27
CA ASP A 45 -25.60 -45.84 6.03
C ASP A 45 -26.11 -45.94 7.48
N ASN A 46 -25.58 -46.89 8.26
CA ASN A 46 -25.98 -47.14 9.66
C ASN A 46 -24.85 -47.54 10.63
N VAL A 47 -23.61 -47.68 10.14
CA VAL A 47 -22.43 -48.04 10.93
C VAL A 47 -21.19 -47.43 10.27
N LEU A 48 -20.17 -47.10 11.07
CA LEU A 48 -18.83 -46.85 10.53
C LEU A 48 -18.15 -48.22 10.37
N ASP A 49 -18.11 -48.76 9.14
CA ASP A 49 -17.39 -50.00 8.81
C ASP A 49 -16.58 -49.93 7.50
N ASN A 50 -16.39 -48.72 6.97
CA ASN A 50 -15.78 -48.35 5.70
C ASN A 50 -16.56 -48.83 4.45
N TYR A 51 -17.85 -49.20 4.56
CA TYR A 51 -18.58 -49.89 3.48
C TYR A 51 -20.11 -49.63 3.38
N VAL A 52 -20.49 -48.55 2.70
CA VAL A 52 -21.90 -48.31 2.34
C VAL A 52 -22.44 -49.31 1.33
N LEU A 53 -23.71 -49.73 1.50
CA LEU A 53 -24.43 -50.51 0.49
C LEU A 53 -24.60 -49.69 -0.80
N THR A 54 -24.01 -50.13 -1.92
CA THR A 54 -24.09 -49.42 -3.21
C THR A 54 -25.55 -49.18 -3.66
N SER A 55 -26.48 -50.05 -3.27
CA SER A 55 -27.92 -49.90 -3.56
C SER A 55 -28.62 -48.76 -2.81
N ASN A 56 -28.00 -48.21 -1.77
CA ASN A 56 -28.48 -47.06 -1.03
C ASN A 56 -28.04 -45.76 -1.71
N ILE A 57 -26.81 -45.73 -2.23
CA ILE A 57 -26.20 -44.53 -2.82
C ILE A 57 -26.42 -44.35 -4.33
N ASN A 58 -26.57 -45.43 -5.10
CA ASN A 58 -26.57 -45.38 -6.57
C ASN A 58 -27.78 -44.69 -7.25
N LYS A 59 -28.70 -44.14 -6.47
CA LYS A 59 -29.88 -43.37 -6.91
C LYS A 59 -29.97 -41.98 -6.29
N ILE A 60 -28.95 -41.56 -5.55
CA ILE A 60 -28.89 -40.21 -4.98
C ILE A 60 -28.61 -39.24 -6.13
N ASN A 61 -29.43 -38.19 -6.23
CA ASN A 61 -29.29 -37.15 -7.26
C ASN A 61 -28.62 -35.87 -6.74
N SER A 62 -28.57 -35.66 -5.43
CA SER A 62 -27.94 -34.52 -4.77
C SER A 62 -27.29 -35.02 -3.48
N LEU A 63 -26.03 -34.66 -3.26
CA LEU A 63 -25.24 -35.03 -2.08
C LEU A 63 -24.55 -33.78 -1.55
N ASP A 64 -24.70 -33.55 -0.24
CA ASP A 64 -24.24 -32.36 0.45
C ASP A 64 -23.31 -32.75 1.60
N LEU A 65 -22.05 -32.32 1.50
CA LEU A 65 -20.92 -32.70 2.34
C LEU A 65 -20.16 -31.45 2.86
N GLU A 66 -20.82 -30.30 2.91
CA GLU A 66 -20.26 -29.02 3.39
C GLU A 66 -19.71 -29.09 4.83
N SER A 67 -18.52 -28.51 5.06
CA SER A 67 -17.92 -28.33 6.38
C SER A 67 -17.86 -29.62 7.22
N LYS A 68 -17.41 -30.74 6.61
CA LYS A 68 -17.32 -32.05 7.28
C LYS A 68 -15.90 -32.45 7.68
N GLY A 69 -14.88 -31.73 7.21
CA GLY A 69 -13.49 -32.11 7.41
C GLY A 69 -13.10 -33.40 6.67
N ILE A 70 -13.78 -33.70 5.56
CA ILE A 70 -13.47 -34.84 4.68
C ILE A 70 -12.16 -34.56 3.96
N SER A 71 -11.30 -35.57 3.85
CA SER A 71 -10.03 -35.50 3.12
C SER A 71 -9.97 -36.44 1.92
N ASP A 72 -10.71 -37.56 1.96
CA ASP A 72 -10.79 -38.54 0.87
C ASP A 72 -12.26 -38.86 0.50
N LEU A 73 -12.61 -38.61 -0.76
CA LEU A 73 -13.94 -38.89 -1.33
C LEU A 73 -14.01 -40.22 -2.10
N THR A 74 -13.04 -41.12 -1.93
CA THR A 74 -13.05 -42.47 -2.52
C THR A 74 -14.39 -43.16 -2.30
N GLY A 75 -14.99 -43.63 -3.40
CA GLY A 75 -16.32 -44.24 -3.41
C GLY A 75 -17.42 -43.31 -3.96
N ILE A 76 -17.16 -42.00 -4.10
CA ILE A 76 -18.06 -41.05 -4.76
C ILE A 76 -18.43 -41.49 -6.20
N GLU A 77 -17.57 -42.26 -6.86
CA GLU A 77 -17.77 -42.75 -8.23
C GLU A 77 -18.99 -43.68 -8.37
N ASP A 78 -19.43 -44.32 -7.29
CA ASP A 78 -20.59 -45.23 -7.34
C ASP A 78 -21.94 -44.51 -7.16
N PHE A 79 -21.93 -43.19 -6.92
CA PHE A 79 -23.11 -42.30 -6.98
C PHE A 79 -23.45 -41.97 -8.45
N ILE A 80 -23.81 -43.00 -9.21
CA ILE A 80 -23.95 -42.95 -10.68
C ILE A 80 -25.11 -42.07 -11.21
N GLU A 81 -26.12 -41.78 -10.39
CA GLU A 81 -27.25 -40.89 -10.73
C GLU A 81 -27.09 -39.47 -10.15
N LEU A 82 -25.92 -39.12 -9.61
CA LEU A 82 -25.64 -37.84 -8.97
C LEU A 82 -25.65 -36.69 -9.99
N THR A 83 -26.44 -35.66 -9.69
CA THR A 83 -26.58 -34.44 -10.52
C THR A 83 -26.07 -33.18 -9.85
N GLU A 84 -25.84 -33.23 -8.54
CA GLU A 84 -25.40 -32.12 -7.70
C GLU A 84 -24.49 -32.69 -6.59
N LEU A 85 -23.32 -32.10 -6.40
CA LEU A 85 -22.36 -32.45 -5.37
C LEU A 85 -21.81 -31.18 -4.74
N ASN A 86 -22.08 -31.00 -3.45
CA ASN A 86 -21.49 -29.94 -2.62
C ASN A 86 -20.45 -30.52 -1.66
N CYS A 87 -19.20 -30.08 -1.79
CA CYS A 87 -18.07 -30.50 -0.97
C CYS A 87 -17.25 -29.30 -0.45
N PHE A 88 -17.85 -28.11 -0.41
CA PHE A 88 -17.22 -26.89 0.12
C PHE A 88 -16.71 -27.08 1.57
N ASP A 89 -15.61 -26.39 1.91
CA ASP A 89 -15.01 -26.31 3.25
C ASP A 89 -14.57 -27.67 3.78
N ASN A 90 -13.68 -28.32 3.05
CA ASN A 90 -13.12 -29.62 3.39
C ASN A 90 -11.60 -29.62 3.16
N LEU A 91 -10.98 -30.79 3.33
CA LEU A 91 -9.54 -31.01 3.23
C LEU A 91 -9.21 -31.88 2.01
N ILE A 92 -10.03 -31.80 0.95
CA ILE A 92 -9.94 -32.68 -0.22
C ILE A 92 -8.75 -32.23 -1.09
N SER A 93 -7.74 -33.09 -1.22
CA SER A 93 -6.57 -32.85 -2.06
C SER A 93 -6.66 -33.49 -3.45
N THR A 94 -7.49 -34.55 -3.59
CA THR A 94 -7.78 -35.20 -4.88
C THR A 94 -9.23 -35.67 -4.94
N ILE A 95 -9.82 -35.70 -6.13
CA ILE A 95 -11.20 -36.20 -6.34
C ILE A 95 -11.33 -36.91 -7.69
N ASN A 96 -12.03 -38.05 -7.72
CA ASN A 96 -12.32 -38.80 -8.95
C ASN A 96 -13.81 -38.70 -9.29
N LEU A 97 -14.17 -37.88 -10.28
CA LEU A 97 -15.56 -37.70 -10.72
C LEU A 97 -15.90 -38.45 -12.03
N SER A 98 -15.00 -39.31 -12.49
CA SER A 98 -15.03 -39.90 -13.84
C SER A 98 -16.26 -40.77 -14.14
N LYS A 99 -16.93 -41.34 -13.12
CA LYS A 99 -18.18 -42.10 -13.25
C LYS A 99 -19.45 -41.25 -13.07
N ASN A 100 -19.35 -40.08 -12.43
CA ASN A 100 -20.49 -39.19 -12.10
C ASN A 100 -20.95 -38.37 -13.32
N THR A 101 -21.17 -39.06 -14.45
CA THR A 101 -21.45 -38.46 -15.76
C THR A 101 -22.79 -37.72 -15.86
N ALA A 102 -23.65 -37.84 -14.85
CA ALA A 102 -24.91 -37.10 -14.72
C ALA A 102 -24.77 -35.73 -14.03
N LEU A 103 -23.59 -35.41 -13.48
CA LEU A 103 -23.32 -34.23 -12.67
C LEU A 103 -23.54 -32.92 -13.44
N LYS A 104 -24.25 -31.96 -12.83
CA LYS A 104 -24.63 -30.65 -13.40
C LYS A 104 -24.16 -29.47 -12.56
N GLN A 105 -24.08 -29.66 -11.25
CA GLN A 105 -23.58 -28.69 -10.29
C GLN A 105 -22.49 -29.37 -9.46
N LEU A 106 -21.34 -28.72 -9.37
CA LEU A 106 -20.19 -29.19 -8.60
C LEU A 106 -19.62 -27.99 -7.85
N THR A 107 -19.58 -28.12 -6.52
CA THR A 107 -19.07 -27.10 -5.61
C THR A 107 -17.94 -27.71 -4.80
N LEU A 108 -16.74 -27.19 -5.00
CA LEU A 108 -15.47 -27.66 -4.44
C LEU A 108 -14.67 -26.56 -3.75
N TRP A 109 -15.23 -25.35 -3.57
CA TRP A 109 -14.44 -24.25 -3.03
C TRP A 109 -13.92 -24.51 -1.62
N LYS A 110 -12.82 -23.82 -1.26
CA LYS A 110 -12.15 -23.95 0.04
C LYS A 110 -11.76 -25.41 0.33
N ASN A 111 -10.87 -25.92 -0.50
CA ASN A 111 -10.28 -27.25 -0.42
C ASN A 111 -8.77 -27.19 -0.75
N GLN A 112 -8.14 -28.32 -1.02
CA GLN A 112 -6.69 -28.44 -1.22
C GLN A 112 -6.35 -29.05 -2.60
N LEU A 113 -7.22 -28.88 -3.59
CA LEU A 113 -7.07 -29.50 -4.92
C LEU A 113 -5.91 -28.86 -5.69
N LEU A 114 -4.92 -29.68 -6.05
CA LEU A 114 -3.84 -29.32 -6.97
C LEU A 114 -4.24 -29.50 -8.45
N SER A 115 -5.26 -30.33 -8.73
CA SER A 115 -5.78 -30.59 -10.08
C SER A 115 -7.23 -31.07 -10.05
N LEU A 116 -7.96 -30.92 -11.17
CA LEU A 116 -9.38 -31.27 -11.28
C LEU A 116 -9.75 -31.83 -12.67
N ASP A 117 -9.88 -33.17 -12.82
CA ASP A 117 -10.41 -33.80 -14.04
C ASP A 117 -11.95 -33.89 -14.00
N ILE A 118 -12.60 -32.99 -14.75
CA ILE A 118 -14.05 -33.00 -15.02
C ILE A 118 -14.40 -33.36 -16.47
N SER A 119 -13.46 -33.91 -17.24
CA SER A 119 -13.60 -34.20 -18.69
C SER A 119 -14.70 -35.21 -19.02
N LYS A 120 -15.25 -35.93 -18.03
CA LYS A 120 -16.36 -36.89 -18.17
C LYS A 120 -17.71 -36.30 -17.77
N ASN A 121 -17.73 -35.17 -17.07
CA ASN A 121 -18.92 -34.55 -16.49
C ASN A 121 -19.54 -33.57 -17.50
N LEU A 122 -19.88 -34.09 -18.68
CA LEU A 122 -20.35 -33.33 -19.85
C LEU A 122 -21.70 -32.61 -19.63
N ALA A 123 -22.39 -32.92 -18.54
CA ALA A 123 -23.66 -32.30 -18.14
C ALA A 123 -23.48 -31.09 -17.21
N LEU A 124 -22.25 -30.75 -16.79
CA LEU A 124 -21.95 -29.60 -15.92
C LEU A 124 -22.47 -28.30 -16.53
N THR A 125 -23.28 -27.59 -15.74
CA THR A 125 -23.81 -26.25 -16.02
C THR A 125 -23.31 -25.21 -15.03
N TYR A 126 -22.89 -25.63 -13.84
CA TYR A 126 -22.30 -24.83 -12.78
C TYR A 126 -21.05 -25.57 -12.28
N LEU A 127 -19.93 -24.87 -12.24
CA LEU A 127 -18.69 -25.31 -11.60
C LEU A 127 -18.21 -24.20 -10.68
N ASP A 128 -17.90 -24.59 -9.45
CA ASP A 128 -17.31 -23.75 -8.44
C ASP A 128 -16.16 -24.53 -7.80
N CYS A 129 -14.94 -23.99 -7.94
CA CYS A 129 -13.68 -24.57 -7.49
C CYS A 129 -12.73 -23.47 -6.98
N GLU A 130 -13.29 -22.42 -6.40
CA GLU A 130 -12.49 -21.31 -5.82
C GLU A 130 -11.69 -21.75 -4.60
N ASP A 131 -10.72 -20.95 -4.15
CA ASP A 131 -9.96 -21.18 -2.90
C ASP A 131 -9.42 -22.63 -2.83
N ASN A 132 -8.56 -22.93 -3.81
CA ASN A 132 -7.89 -24.20 -4.01
C ASN A 132 -6.44 -23.92 -4.48
N GLN A 133 -5.74 -24.94 -4.98
CA GLN A 133 -4.33 -24.86 -5.39
C GLN A 133 -4.13 -25.22 -6.87
N LEU A 134 -5.14 -24.97 -7.71
CA LEU A 134 -5.13 -25.32 -9.13
C LEU A 134 -4.16 -24.41 -9.90
N SER A 135 -3.17 -25.00 -10.56
CA SER A 135 -2.30 -24.31 -11.53
C SER A 135 -2.85 -24.37 -12.97
N GLU A 136 -3.71 -25.35 -13.27
CA GLU A 136 -4.40 -25.49 -14.56
C GLU A 136 -5.85 -25.95 -14.39
N LEU A 137 -6.70 -25.63 -15.38
CA LEU A 137 -8.11 -26.05 -15.41
C LEU A 137 -8.62 -26.25 -16.86
N ASP A 138 -8.77 -27.51 -17.30
CA ASP A 138 -9.38 -27.84 -18.61
C ASP A 138 -10.90 -28.03 -18.51
N ILE A 139 -11.65 -27.02 -18.95
CA ILE A 139 -13.12 -27.05 -19.10
C ILE A 139 -13.59 -27.30 -20.54
N SER A 140 -12.70 -27.63 -21.48
CA SER A 140 -12.98 -27.62 -22.93
C SER A 140 -14.08 -28.61 -23.36
N ASN A 141 -14.28 -29.68 -22.59
CA ASN A 141 -15.34 -30.68 -22.80
C ASN A 141 -16.69 -30.26 -22.19
N ASN A 142 -16.68 -29.38 -21.19
CA ASN A 142 -17.82 -28.97 -20.37
C ASN A 142 -18.61 -27.82 -21.03
N THR A 143 -18.94 -28.02 -22.31
CA THR A 143 -19.57 -27.01 -23.21
C THR A 143 -20.99 -26.57 -22.79
N ALA A 144 -21.57 -27.21 -21.76
CA ALA A 144 -22.85 -26.84 -21.17
C ALA A 144 -22.74 -25.84 -19.99
N LEU A 145 -21.51 -25.52 -19.54
CA LEU A 145 -21.26 -24.57 -18.44
C LEU A 145 -21.90 -23.20 -18.73
N LYS A 146 -22.49 -22.62 -17.68
CA LYS A 146 -23.12 -21.31 -17.64
C LYS A 146 -22.48 -20.39 -16.59
N THR A 147 -22.09 -20.97 -15.46
CA THR A 147 -21.37 -20.29 -14.39
C THR A 147 -20.08 -21.08 -14.15
N LEU A 148 -18.98 -20.35 -14.04
CA LEU A 148 -17.65 -20.83 -13.69
C LEU A 148 -17.10 -19.92 -12.61
N TYR A 149 -16.85 -20.46 -11.43
CA TYR A 149 -16.12 -19.81 -10.35
C TYR A 149 -14.81 -20.59 -10.13
N CYS A 150 -13.68 -19.94 -10.36
CA CYS A 150 -12.34 -20.49 -10.17
C CYS A 150 -11.35 -19.42 -9.67
N GLY A 151 -11.85 -18.45 -8.90
CA GLY A 151 -11.00 -17.48 -8.21
C GLY A 151 -10.12 -18.11 -7.12
N VAL A 152 -9.15 -17.34 -6.59
CA VAL A 152 -8.23 -17.78 -5.50
C VAL A 152 -7.58 -19.12 -5.82
N ASN A 153 -6.80 -19.14 -6.89
CA ASN A 153 -6.05 -20.30 -7.37
C ASN A 153 -4.70 -19.81 -7.98
N PHE A 154 -3.93 -20.71 -8.58
CA PHE A 154 -2.64 -20.39 -9.23
C PHE A 154 -2.71 -20.47 -10.75
N LEU A 155 -3.88 -20.20 -11.35
CA LEU A 155 -4.07 -20.30 -12.80
C LEU A 155 -3.28 -19.22 -13.52
N THR A 156 -2.38 -19.60 -14.42
CA THR A 156 -1.64 -18.68 -15.30
C THR A 156 -2.37 -18.39 -16.62
N ASN A 157 -3.36 -19.23 -16.97
CA ASN A 157 -4.14 -19.15 -18.20
C ASN A 157 -5.52 -19.84 -18.02
N LEU A 158 -6.56 -19.32 -18.68
CA LEU A 158 -7.91 -19.90 -18.66
C LEU A 158 -8.56 -19.87 -20.05
N ASN A 159 -8.71 -21.04 -20.68
CA ASN A 159 -9.28 -21.16 -22.04
C ASN A 159 -10.79 -21.47 -22.03
N ILE A 160 -11.61 -20.42 -22.05
CA ILE A 160 -13.08 -20.53 -22.06
C ILE A 160 -13.70 -20.62 -23.48
N SER A 161 -12.88 -20.76 -24.54
CA SER A 161 -13.31 -20.60 -25.94
C SER A 161 -14.34 -21.63 -26.46
N LYS A 162 -14.53 -22.75 -25.75
CA LYS A 162 -15.54 -23.78 -26.07
C LYS A 162 -16.84 -23.59 -25.30
N ASN A 163 -16.81 -22.80 -24.23
CA ASN A 163 -17.86 -22.69 -23.23
C ASN A 163 -18.80 -21.54 -23.59
N ILE A 164 -19.31 -21.56 -24.83
CA ILE A 164 -20.17 -20.53 -25.45
C ILE A 164 -21.55 -20.36 -24.80
N ALA A 165 -21.83 -21.12 -23.74
CA ALA A 165 -23.04 -21.05 -22.94
C ALA A 165 -22.83 -20.27 -21.62
N LEU A 166 -21.59 -19.89 -21.29
CA LEU A 166 -21.25 -19.07 -20.13
C LEU A 166 -22.03 -17.73 -20.15
N LEU A 167 -22.60 -17.43 -18.99
CA LEU A 167 -23.25 -16.19 -18.60
C LEU A 167 -22.39 -15.44 -17.58
N GLU A 168 -21.60 -16.18 -16.82
CA GLU A 168 -20.85 -15.69 -15.68
C GLU A 168 -19.52 -16.44 -15.57
N VAL A 169 -18.44 -15.69 -15.40
CA VAL A 169 -17.10 -16.17 -15.13
C VAL A 169 -16.52 -15.33 -14.02
N ASP A 170 -16.09 -15.99 -12.95
CA ASP A 170 -15.20 -15.44 -11.95
C ASP A 170 -13.88 -16.22 -11.93
N CYS A 171 -12.78 -15.51 -12.10
CA CYS A 171 -11.42 -16.03 -11.95
C CYS A 171 -10.51 -14.99 -11.26
N PHE A 172 -11.05 -14.25 -10.28
CA PHE A 172 -10.28 -13.31 -9.48
C PHE A 172 -9.10 -13.95 -8.73
N ASN A 173 -8.12 -13.16 -8.30
CA ASN A 173 -6.98 -13.65 -7.50
C ASN A 173 -6.31 -14.90 -8.10
N ASN A 174 -5.76 -14.73 -9.29
CA ASN A 174 -5.02 -15.74 -10.05
C ASN A 174 -3.80 -15.07 -10.71
N GLN A 175 -3.05 -15.82 -11.52
CA GLN A 175 -1.84 -15.35 -12.21
C GLN A 175 -2.10 -15.14 -13.72
N ILE A 176 -3.35 -14.88 -14.12
CA ILE A 176 -3.75 -14.81 -15.53
C ILE A 176 -3.26 -13.50 -16.14
N THR A 177 -2.44 -13.59 -17.20
CA THR A 177 -1.89 -12.43 -17.91
C THR A 177 -2.69 -12.02 -19.16
N SER A 178 -3.54 -12.91 -19.68
CA SER A 178 -4.48 -12.63 -20.78
C SER A 178 -5.66 -13.61 -20.79
N ILE A 179 -6.83 -13.16 -21.28
CA ILE A 179 -8.04 -13.99 -21.41
C ILE A 179 -8.84 -13.64 -22.68
N ASP A 180 -9.20 -14.65 -23.49
CA ASP A 180 -10.06 -14.47 -24.69
C ASP A 180 -11.54 -14.76 -24.36
N VAL A 181 -12.30 -13.68 -24.13
CA VAL A 181 -13.76 -13.73 -23.90
C VAL A 181 -14.60 -13.59 -25.19
N SER A 182 -13.96 -13.51 -26.36
CA SER A 182 -14.63 -13.16 -27.63
C SER A 182 -15.60 -14.23 -28.17
N LYS A 183 -15.60 -15.44 -27.59
CA LYS A 183 -16.52 -16.53 -27.94
C LYS A 183 -17.73 -16.60 -27.00
N ASN A 184 -17.70 -15.84 -25.91
CA ASN A 184 -18.60 -15.95 -24.77
C ASN A 184 -19.61 -14.79 -24.82
N ALA A 185 -20.23 -14.61 -25.99
CA ALA A 185 -21.11 -13.47 -26.31
C ALA A 185 -22.41 -13.38 -25.50
N LYS A 186 -22.60 -14.23 -24.49
CA LYS A 186 -23.72 -14.23 -23.54
C LYS A 186 -23.30 -13.85 -22.11
N LEU A 187 -22.02 -13.54 -21.87
CA LEU A 187 -21.57 -13.08 -20.56
C LEU A 187 -22.34 -11.82 -20.16
N THR A 188 -22.99 -11.90 -19.00
CA THR A 188 -23.60 -10.80 -18.26
C THR A 188 -22.68 -10.33 -17.14
N THR A 189 -21.87 -11.24 -16.60
CA THR A 189 -20.92 -11.00 -15.51
C THR A 189 -19.53 -11.49 -15.91
N LEU A 190 -18.51 -10.67 -15.70
CA LEU A 190 -17.10 -11.05 -15.85
C LEU A 190 -16.31 -10.44 -14.69
N VAL A 191 -15.62 -11.29 -13.93
CA VAL A 191 -14.80 -10.90 -12.78
C VAL A 191 -13.40 -11.47 -12.97
N VAL A 192 -12.41 -10.57 -13.05
CA VAL A 192 -11.01 -10.87 -13.36
C VAL A 192 -10.05 -10.03 -12.51
N TRP A 193 -10.49 -9.50 -11.37
CA TRP A 193 -9.67 -8.64 -10.53
C TRP A 193 -8.51 -9.40 -9.87
N LEU A 194 -7.47 -8.67 -9.44
CA LEU A 194 -6.25 -9.22 -8.84
C LEU A 194 -5.63 -10.32 -9.73
N ASN A 195 -5.21 -9.90 -10.92
CA ASN A 195 -4.58 -10.74 -11.94
C ASN A 195 -3.45 -9.95 -12.64
N GLY A 196 -2.80 -10.55 -13.63
CA GLY A 196 -1.72 -9.94 -14.42
C GLY A 196 -2.17 -9.33 -15.75
N LEU A 197 -3.46 -9.01 -15.95
CA LEU A 197 -3.97 -8.62 -17.25
C LEU A 197 -3.39 -7.28 -17.73
N THR A 198 -2.71 -7.31 -18.87
CA THR A 198 -2.19 -6.10 -19.55
C THR A 198 -3.17 -5.53 -20.58
N SER A 199 -4.12 -6.35 -21.04
CA SER A 199 -5.20 -5.95 -21.95
C SER A 199 -6.44 -6.82 -21.77
N LEU A 200 -7.62 -6.27 -22.10
CA LEU A 200 -8.91 -6.96 -22.01
C LEU A 200 -9.86 -6.49 -23.12
N ASP A 201 -10.25 -7.38 -24.05
CA ASP A 201 -11.22 -7.09 -25.12
C ASP A 201 -12.60 -7.69 -24.80
N ILE A 202 -13.50 -6.83 -24.31
CA ILE A 202 -14.91 -7.15 -24.02
C ILE A 202 -15.86 -6.81 -25.19
N SER A 203 -15.34 -6.47 -26.38
CA SER A 203 -16.14 -5.90 -27.47
C SER A 203 -17.22 -6.82 -28.04
N ALA A 204 -17.10 -8.14 -27.80
CA ALA A 204 -18.06 -9.18 -28.19
C ALA A 204 -19.15 -9.46 -27.13
N ASN A 205 -18.95 -9.02 -25.89
CA ASN A 205 -19.79 -9.35 -24.73
C ASN A 205 -20.87 -8.28 -24.57
N LEU A 206 -21.77 -8.24 -25.56
CA LEU A 206 -22.74 -7.14 -25.71
C LEU A 206 -23.81 -7.10 -24.61
N ASP A 207 -24.06 -8.24 -23.96
CA ASP A 207 -25.05 -8.40 -22.88
C ASP A 207 -24.45 -8.17 -21.47
N LEU A 208 -23.19 -7.73 -21.37
CA LEU A 208 -22.47 -7.52 -20.10
C LEU A 208 -23.11 -6.39 -19.27
N THR A 209 -23.48 -6.71 -18.03
CA THR A 209 -24.07 -5.82 -17.02
C THR A 209 -23.13 -5.52 -15.87
N TYR A 210 -22.24 -6.47 -15.53
CA TYR A 210 -21.22 -6.32 -14.49
C TYR A 210 -19.84 -6.65 -15.06
N LEU A 211 -18.89 -5.74 -14.88
CA LEU A 211 -17.48 -5.98 -15.16
C LEU A 211 -16.66 -5.58 -13.94
N ASP A 212 -15.80 -6.49 -13.51
CA ASP A 212 -14.75 -6.20 -12.56
C ASP A 212 -13.40 -6.67 -13.09
N CYS A 213 -12.51 -5.70 -13.31
CA CYS A 213 -11.13 -5.88 -13.70
C CYS A 213 -10.19 -5.00 -12.86
N ASP A 214 -10.52 -4.78 -11.59
CA ASP A 214 -9.67 -4.05 -10.65
C ASP A 214 -8.31 -4.74 -10.45
N ASN A 215 -7.31 -3.99 -9.98
CA ASN A 215 -6.01 -4.54 -9.56
C ASN A 215 -5.37 -5.43 -10.65
N ASN A 216 -5.09 -4.80 -11.79
CA ASN A 216 -4.50 -5.40 -12.98
C ASN A 216 -3.49 -4.40 -13.60
N GLN A 217 -2.97 -4.70 -14.79
CA GLN A 217 -1.97 -3.88 -15.49
C GLN A 217 -2.55 -3.20 -16.75
N LEU A 218 -3.87 -2.98 -16.79
CA LEU A 218 -4.55 -2.42 -17.96
C LEU A 218 -4.16 -0.96 -18.19
N SER A 219 -3.55 -0.67 -19.33
CA SER A 219 -3.27 0.70 -19.79
C SER A 219 -4.43 1.32 -20.59
N TYR A 220 -5.34 0.47 -21.07
CA TYR A 220 -6.51 0.84 -21.88
C TYR A 220 -7.68 -0.14 -21.67
N LEU A 221 -8.91 0.39 -21.63
CA LEU A 221 -10.15 -0.39 -21.57
C LEU A 221 -11.21 0.23 -22.50
N ASN A 222 -11.85 -0.60 -23.33
CA ASN A 222 -12.87 -0.16 -24.28
C ASN A 222 -14.26 -0.71 -23.95
N THR A 223 -15.10 0.10 -23.32
CA THR A 223 -16.46 -0.25 -22.89
C THR A 223 -17.55 0.14 -23.89
N ASN A 224 -17.21 0.70 -25.06
CA ASN A 224 -18.17 1.41 -25.93
C ASN A 224 -19.31 0.53 -26.49
N ASN A 225 -19.11 -0.79 -26.57
CA ASN A 225 -20.11 -1.72 -27.08
C ASN A 225 -21.06 -2.23 -25.97
N ASN A 226 -20.64 -2.17 -24.70
CA ASN A 226 -21.24 -2.83 -23.54
C ASN A 226 -22.31 -1.93 -22.90
N LYS A 227 -23.36 -1.62 -23.67
CA LYS A 227 -24.34 -0.57 -23.34
C LYS A 227 -25.24 -0.88 -22.14
N TYR A 228 -25.27 -2.14 -21.73
CA TYR A 228 -26.02 -2.63 -20.57
C TYR A 228 -25.20 -2.67 -19.28
N LEU A 229 -23.93 -2.21 -19.30
CA LEU A 229 -23.08 -2.15 -18.13
C LEU A 229 -23.69 -1.23 -17.06
N GLU A 230 -24.05 -1.80 -15.92
CA GLU A 230 -24.67 -1.16 -14.74
C GLU A 230 -23.61 -0.87 -13.68
N THR A 231 -22.66 -1.79 -13.48
CA THR A 231 -21.50 -1.61 -12.58
C THR A 231 -20.20 -1.88 -13.33
N LEU A 232 -19.20 -1.01 -13.12
CA LEU A 232 -17.85 -1.13 -13.66
C LEU A 232 -16.80 -0.86 -12.58
N TYR A 233 -16.00 -1.88 -12.29
CA TYR A 233 -14.76 -1.80 -11.53
C TYR A 233 -13.57 -1.89 -12.51
N CYS A 234 -12.78 -0.81 -12.59
CA CYS A 234 -11.50 -0.77 -13.30
C CYS A 234 -10.45 0.14 -12.60
N GLY A 235 -10.51 0.20 -11.28
CA GLY A 235 -9.52 0.82 -10.40
C GLY A 235 -8.23 0.01 -10.25
N ILE A 236 -7.21 0.58 -9.61
CA ILE A 236 -5.87 0.00 -9.40
C ILE A 236 -5.33 -0.58 -10.72
N ASN A 237 -5.18 0.29 -11.71
CA ASN A 237 -4.74 -0.05 -13.06
C ASN A 237 -3.82 1.07 -13.60
N LEU A 238 -3.47 1.00 -14.89
CA LEU A 238 -2.59 1.98 -15.55
C LEU A 238 -3.36 2.86 -16.57
N LEU A 239 -4.68 2.97 -16.43
CA LEU A 239 -5.54 3.66 -17.39
C LEU A 239 -5.22 5.16 -17.43
N THR A 240 -4.90 5.67 -18.61
CA THR A 240 -4.68 7.12 -18.86
C THR A 240 -5.95 7.84 -19.33
N SER A 241 -6.94 7.07 -19.82
CA SER A 241 -8.24 7.57 -20.25
C SER A 241 -9.30 6.47 -20.15
N LEU A 242 -10.55 6.89 -19.97
CA LEU A 242 -11.72 6.00 -19.96
C LEU A 242 -12.89 6.72 -20.65
N ASN A 243 -13.68 6.00 -21.45
CA ASN A 243 -14.83 6.56 -22.16
C ASN A 243 -16.10 5.75 -21.88
N VAL A 244 -16.85 6.17 -20.86
CA VAL A 244 -18.13 5.57 -20.44
C VAL A 244 -19.37 6.18 -21.11
N THR A 245 -19.22 7.06 -22.11
CA THR A 245 -20.35 7.83 -22.67
C THR A 245 -21.43 6.97 -23.34
N ASN A 246 -21.09 5.75 -23.78
CA ASN A 246 -22.03 4.78 -24.33
C ASN A 246 -22.67 3.87 -23.25
N ASN A 247 -22.11 3.81 -22.04
CA ASN A 247 -22.55 2.96 -20.94
C ASN A 247 -23.65 3.69 -20.13
N THR A 248 -24.75 4.03 -20.80
CA THR A 248 -25.84 4.86 -20.23
C THR A 248 -26.64 4.16 -19.13
N ALA A 249 -26.42 2.86 -18.93
CA ALA A 249 -27.02 2.09 -17.85
C ALA A 249 -26.30 2.26 -16.50
N LEU A 250 -25.02 2.70 -16.49
CA LEU A 250 -24.18 2.75 -15.29
C LEU A 250 -24.86 3.44 -14.11
N THR A 251 -24.97 2.70 -13.01
CA THR A 251 -25.36 3.14 -11.66
C THR A 251 -24.14 3.28 -10.76
N GLU A 252 -23.08 2.50 -11.00
CA GLU A 252 -21.87 2.46 -10.18
C GLU A 252 -20.62 2.46 -11.07
N LEU A 253 -19.63 3.27 -10.72
CA LEU A 253 -18.39 3.41 -11.50
C LEU A 253 -17.20 3.64 -10.58
N TYR A 254 -16.25 2.71 -10.64
CA TYR A 254 -15.02 2.71 -9.86
C TYR A 254 -13.82 2.71 -10.81
N PHE A 255 -13.03 3.78 -10.84
CA PHE A 255 -11.76 3.86 -11.59
C PHE A 255 -10.63 4.48 -10.76
N TYR A 256 -10.73 4.36 -9.45
CA TYR A 256 -9.77 4.81 -8.45
C TYR A 256 -8.35 4.27 -8.67
N TYR A 257 -7.31 4.98 -8.22
CA TYR A 257 -5.89 4.62 -8.43
C TYR A 257 -5.53 4.27 -9.89
N ASN A 258 -5.67 5.28 -10.77
CA ASN A 258 -5.32 5.24 -12.19
C ASN A 258 -4.58 6.54 -12.58
N LYS A 259 -4.37 6.79 -13.88
CA LYS A 259 -3.68 7.99 -14.42
C LYS A 259 -4.60 8.86 -15.26
N ILE A 260 -5.91 8.88 -14.94
CA ILE A 260 -6.93 9.55 -15.76
C ILE A 260 -6.94 11.05 -15.44
N LYS A 261 -6.74 11.87 -16.49
CA LYS A 261 -6.67 13.35 -16.41
C LYS A 261 -8.02 14.06 -16.58
N SER A 262 -8.98 13.39 -17.22
CA SER A 262 -10.33 13.91 -17.45
C SER A 262 -11.30 12.77 -17.74
N ILE A 263 -12.57 12.95 -17.35
CA ILE A 263 -13.66 11.99 -17.57
C ILE A 263 -14.92 12.70 -18.07
N ASN A 264 -15.69 12.06 -18.94
CA ASN A 264 -16.96 12.61 -19.44
C ASN A 264 -18.14 11.74 -18.96
N LEU A 265 -18.82 12.20 -17.90
CA LEU A 265 -19.94 11.52 -17.25
C LEU A 265 -21.32 12.04 -17.69
N SER A 266 -21.38 12.92 -18.70
CA SER A 266 -22.61 13.64 -19.11
C SER A 266 -23.77 12.73 -19.57
N SER A 267 -23.46 11.49 -19.96
CA SER A 267 -24.44 10.50 -20.43
C SER A 267 -24.86 9.49 -19.34
N ASN A 268 -24.13 9.42 -18.23
CA ASN A 268 -24.27 8.42 -17.18
C ASN A 268 -25.23 8.92 -16.09
N LYS A 269 -26.48 9.20 -16.48
CA LYS A 269 -27.47 9.93 -15.67
C LYS A 269 -28.06 9.13 -14.51
N ASN A 270 -27.88 7.81 -14.53
CA ASN A 270 -28.31 6.90 -13.48
C ASN A 270 -27.24 6.69 -12.41
N LEU A 271 -26.06 7.31 -12.53
CA LEU A 271 -24.94 7.12 -11.61
C LEU A 271 -25.33 7.55 -10.20
N VAL A 272 -25.31 6.59 -9.28
CA VAL A 272 -25.59 6.70 -7.84
C VAL A 272 -24.28 6.73 -7.05
N TYR A 273 -23.30 5.92 -7.47
CA TYR A 273 -21.99 5.84 -6.85
C TYR A 273 -20.88 6.18 -7.86
N LEU A 274 -19.94 7.04 -7.46
CA LEU A 274 -18.75 7.34 -8.24
C LEU A 274 -17.53 7.33 -7.33
N ASP A 275 -16.56 6.49 -7.66
CA ASP A 275 -15.21 6.55 -7.10
C ASP A 275 -14.18 6.76 -8.22
N CYS A 276 -13.48 7.88 -8.11
CA CYS A 276 -12.40 8.30 -8.97
C CYS A 276 -11.19 8.82 -8.18
N GLU A 277 -10.99 8.31 -6.96
CA GLU A 277 -9.84 8.64 -6.11
C GLU A 277 -8.49 8.34 -6.79
N GLY A 278 -7.41 8.98 -6.38
CA GLY A 278 -6.05 8.57 -6.78
C GLY A 278 -5.81 8.69 -8.29
N ASN A 279 -6.28 9.78 -8.89
CA ASN A 279 -6.18 10.04 -10.32
C ASN A 279 -5.55 11.41 -10.59
N GLU A 280 -5.42 11.79 -11.86
CA GLU A 280 -4.84 13.08 -12.28
C GLU A 280 -5.93 14.10 -12.66
N LEU A 281 -7.16 13.97 -12.14
CA LEU A 281 -8.30 14.82 -12.53
C LEU A 281 -8.07 16.26 -12.08
N SER A 282 -7.95 17.17 -13.06
CA SER A 282 -7.90 18.63 -12.83
C SER A 282 -9.28 19.28 -12.77
N SER A 283 -10.32 18.59 -13.27
CA SER A 283 -11.72 19.01 -13.24
C SER A 283 -12.65 17.81 -13.27
N LEU A 284 -13.81 17.94 -12.63
CA LEU A 284 -14.86 16.92 -12.58
C LEU A 284 -16.23 17.59 -12.80
N TYR A 285 -16.98 17.13 -13.80
CA TYR A 285 -18.24 17.74 -14.24
C TYR A 285 -19.43 16.81 -13.98
N LEU A 286 -20.24 17.15 -12.95
CA LEU A 286 -21.31 16.28 -12.42
C LEU A 286 -22.73 16.79 -12.65
N GLU A 287 -22.90 17.84 -13.47
CA GLU A 287 -24.19 18.54 -13.67
C GLU A 287 -25.36 17.67 -14.17
N ASN A 288 -25.06 16.51 -14.79
CA ASN A 288 -26.05 15.57 -15.32
C ASN A 288 -26.28 14.35 -14.42
N ASN A 289 -25.45 14.16 -13.39
CA ASN A 289 -25.43 12.97 -12.53
C ASN A 289 -26.28 13.22 -11.27
N THR A 290 -27.53 13.64 -11.48
CA THR A 290 -28.43 14.12 -10.39
C THR A 290 -28.90 13.02 -9.44
N ALA A 291 -28.61 11.76 -9.74
CA ALA A 291 -28.91 10.59 -8.91
C ALA A 291 -27.75 10.21 -7.97
N LEU A 292 -26.62 10.94 -8.01
CA LEU A 292 -25.42 10.62 -7.24
C LEU A 292 -25.67 10.80 -5.72
N GLU A 293 -25.44 9.73 -4.97
CA GLU A 293 -25.64 9.60 -3.52
C GLU A 293 -24.31 9.55 -2.74
N SER A 294 -23.27 8.92 -3.34
CA SER A 294 -21.89 8.93 -2.84
C SER A 294 -20.91 9.39 -3.92
N LEU A 295 -19.93 10.22 -3.53
CA LEU A 295 -18.84 10.67 -4.38
C LEU A 295 -17.51 10.59 -3.63
N TYR A 296 -16.60 9.78 -4.15
CA TYR A 296 -15.19 9.74 -3.75
C TYR A 296 -14.35 10.28 -4.90
N CYS A 297 -13.77 11.46 -4.70
CA CYS A 297 -12.83 12.07 -5.65
C CYS A 297 -11.60 12.64 -4.93
N GLY A 298 -11.17 11.97 -3.86
CA GLY A 298 -9.96 12.26 -3.13
C GLY A 298 -8.68 12.09 -3.97
N VAL A 299 -7.53 12.55 -3.47
CA VAL A 299 -6.20 12.36 -4.09
C VAL A 299 -6.21 12.68 -5.60
N ASN A 300 -6.54 13.93 -5.93
CA ASN A 300 -6.67 14.41 -7.30
C ASN A 300 -6.11 15.85 -7.42
N LEU A 301 -6.25 16.47 -8.59
CA LEU A 301 -5.76 17.82 -8.88
C LEU A 301 -6.90 18.85 -8.99
N LEU A 302 -8.05 18.59 -8.37
CA LEU A 302 -9.23 19.43 -8.49
C LEU A 302 -9.00 20.79 -7.83
N THR A 303 -9.18 21.86 -8.60
CA THR A 303 -9.13 23.26 -8.11
C THR A 303 -10.52 23.83 -7.78
N ASN A 304 -11.57 23.20 -8.31
CA ASN A 304 -12.97 23.50 -8.06
C ASN A 304 -13.82 22.23 -8.27
N LEU A 305 -14.88 22.09 -7.48
CA LEU A 305 -15.86 21.01 -7.58
C LEU A 305 -17.28 21.60 -7.42
N ASP A 306 -18.17 21.36 -8.39
CA ASP A 306 -19.58 21.79 -8.35
C ASP A 306 -20.49 20.58 -8.14
N VAL A 307 -20.98 20.42 -6.90
CA VAL A 307 -21.95 19.39 -6.49
C VAL A 307 -23.39 19.93 -6.40
N SER A 308 -23.65 21.15 -6.91
CA SER A 308 -24.93 21.86 -6.72
C SER A 308 -26.15 21.20 -7.36
N LYS A 309 -25.95 20.17 -8.21
CA LYS A 309 -26.99 19.37 -8.87
C LYS A 309 -27.17 17.98 -8.24
N ASN A 310 -26.20 17.53 -7.45
CA ASN A 310 -26.13 16.20 -6.86
C ASN A 310 -26.84 16.22 -5.50
N ILE A 311 -28.11 16.62 -5.51
CA ILE A 311 -28.90 16.92 -4.30
C ILE A 311 -29.22 15.67 -3.45
N ALA A 312 -28.96 14.47 -3.99
CA ALA A 312 -29.10 13.20 -3.31
C ALA A 312 -27.83 12.79 -2.53
N LEU A 313 -26.71 13.52 -2.66
CA LEU A 313 -25.48 13.22 -1.95
C LEU A 313 -25.71 13.18 -0.43
N TYR A 314 -25.51 12.01 0.17
CA TYR A 314 -25.37 11.83 1.61
C TYR A 314 -23.90 11.74 2.03
N GLU A 315 -22.99 11.41 1.10
CA GLU A 315 -21.57 11.29 1.35
C GLU A 315 -20.74 11.96 0.25
N LEU A 316 -19.79 12.79 0.68
CA LEU A 316 -18.86 13.48 -0.20
C LEU A 316 -17.45 13.42 0.39
N ASP A 317 -16.56 12.73 -0.30
CA ASP A 317 -15.13 12.79 -0.07
C ASP A 317 -14.40 13.45 -1.24
N CYS A 318 -13.69 14.54 -0.95
CA CYS A 318 -12.77 15.18 -1.87
C CYS A 318 -11.47 15.63 -1.18
N TYR A 319 -10.97 14.81 -0.25
CA TYR A 319 -9.68 15.02 0.42
C TYR A 319 -8.49 15.11 -0.55
N ASN A 320 -7.35 15.63 -0.09
CA ASN A 320 -6.09 15.69 -0.84
C ASN A 320 -6.28 16.22 -2.29
N ASN A 321 -6.76 17.46 -2.36
CA ASN A 321 -7.05 18.17 -3.60
C ASN A 321 -6.53 19.63 -3.49
N GLN A 322 -6.90 20.48 -4.45
CA GLN A 322 -6.47 21.88 -4.49
C GLN A 322 -7.65 22.86 -4.33
N LEU A 323 -8.73 22.42 -3.68
CA LEU A 323 -9.96 23.21 -3.52
C LEU A 323 -9.70 24.41 -2.60
N THR A 324 -10.00 25.62 -3.07
CA THR A 324 -9.92 26.85 -2.26
C THR A 324 -11.25 27.23 -1.62
N SER A 325 -12.34 26.66 -2.12
CA SER A 325 -13.70 26.75 -1.60
C SER A 325 -14.51 25.55 -2.08
N ILE A 326 -15.50 25.13 -1.30
CA ILE A 326 -16.53 24.15 -1.70
C ILE A 326 -17.91 24.67 -1.27
N ASP A 327 -18.91 24.54 -2.15
CA ASP A 327 -20.32 24.89 -1.86
C ASP A 327 -21.18 23.62 -1.82
N VAL A 328 -21.44 23.15 -0.60
CA VAL A 328 -22.32 22.00 -0.31
C VAL A 328 -23.75 22.43 0.05
N SER A 329 -24.14 23.69 -0.20
CA SER A 329 -25.37 24.25 0.37
C SER A 329 -26.68 23.61 -0.12
N ASN A 330 -26.66 23.00 -1.31
CA ASN A 330 -27.80 22.25 -1.88
C ASN A 330 -27.85 20.78 -1.43
N ASN A 331 -26.78 20.25 -0.85
CA ASN A 331 -26.63 18.82 -0.52
C ASN A 331 -27.12 18.60 0.93
N THR A 332 -28.43 18.79 1.14
CA THR A 332 -29.03 18.86 2.50
C THR A 332 -29.03 17.53 3.24
N GLU A 333 -28.92 16.43 2.51
CA GLU A 333 -28.91 15.07 3.05
C GLU A 333 -27.50 14.60 3.46
N LEU A 334 -26.43 15.40 3.23
CA LEU A 334 -25.06 15.06 3.63
C LEU A 334 -24.97 14.66 5.11
N THR A 335 -24.62 13.40 5.35
CA THR A 335 -24.28 12.80 6.64
C THR A 335 -22.77 12.76 6.87
N ALA A 336 -21.96 12.64 5.82
CA ALA A 336 -20.51 12.68 5.88
C ALA A 336 -19.94 13.69 4.87
N LEU A 337 -18.96 14.48 5.32
CA LEU A 337 -18.20 15.40 4.47
C LEU A 337 -16.72 15.33 4.85
N ILE A 338 -15.89 14.93 3.88
CA ILE A 338 -14.45 14.76 4.04
C ILE A 338 -13.75 15.67 3.03
N VAL A 339 -13.02 16.66 3.54
CA VAL A 339 -12.37 17.72 2.75
C VAL A 339 -10.96 18.05 3.25
N TRP A 340 -10.31 17.13 3.98
CA TRP A 340 -8.98 17.35 4.52
C TRP A 340 -7.90 17.49 3.45
N LEU A 341 -6.75 18.04 3.82
CA LEU A 341 -5.61 18.32 2.92
C LEU A 341 -6.06 19.06 1.65
N ASN A 342 -6.63 20.24 1.86
CA ASN A 342 -7.10 21.12 0.80
C ASN A 342 -6.60 22.56 1.07
N LYS A 343 -7.18 23.55 0.41
CA LYS A 343 -6.78 24.97 0.52
C LYS A 343 -7.96 25.85 0.96
N LEU A 344 -8.93 25.26 1.67
CA LEU A 344 -10.16 25.93 2.07
C LEU A 344 -9.86 27.03 3.09
N THR A 345 -10.30 28.25 2.78
CA THR A 345 -10.19 29.42 3.71
C THR A 345 -11.48 29.68 4.49
N SER A 346 -12.59 29.07 4.05
CA SER A 346 -13.90 29.12 4.71
C SER A 346 -14.74 27.92 4.29
N LEU A 347 -15.53 27.37 5.22
CA LEU A 347 -16.49 26.29 4.97
C LEU A 347 -17.87 26.67 5.54
N SER A 348 -18.93 26.46 4.77
CA SER A 348 -20.30 26.89 5.11
C SER A 348 -21.26 25.70 5.15
N LEU A 349 -21.64 25.28 6.36
CA LEU A 349 -22.41 24.04 6.61
C LEU A 349 -23.84 24.28 7.11
N SER A 350 -24.37 25.50 6.93
CA SER A 350 -25.61 25.94 7.59
C SER A 350 -26.89 25.20 7.15
N THR A 351 -26.87 24.52 5.99
CA THR A 351 -27.98 23.74 5.44
C THR A 351 -27.83 22.23 5.66
N ASN A 352 -26.61 21.74 5.89
CA ASN A 352 -26.23 20.32 6.00
C ASN A 352 -26.53 19.78 7.41
N LYS A 353 -27.83 19.73 7.76
CA LYS A 353 -28.29 19.40 9.12
C LYS A 353 -28.24 17.92 9.45
N ALA A 354 -28.12 17.07 8.44
CA ALA A 354 -27.96 15.62 8.59
C ALA A 354 -26.53 15.20 8.99
N LEU A 355 -25.57 16.13 8.89
CA LEU A 355 -24.13 15.88 9.07
C LEU A 355 -23.82 15.27 10.45
N GLN A 356 -23.19 14.10 10.41
CA GLN A 356 -22.75 13.26 11.52
C GLN A 356 -21.22 13.18 11.58
N TYR A 357 -20.57 13.10 10.42
CA TYR A 357 -19.11 13.11 10.28
C TYR A 357 -18.67 14.37 9.52
N LEU A 358 -17.72 15.11 10.10
CA LEU A 358 -17.02 16.19 9.40
C LEU A 358 -15.52 16.04 9.62
N ASP A 359 -14.80 15.93 8.51
CA ASP A 359 -13.37 16.08 8.47
C ASP A 359 -13.00 17.24 7.54
N CYS A 360 -12.36 18.25 8.11
CA CYS A 360 -11.80 19.40 7.42
C CYS A 360 -10.40 19.77 7.91
N GLU A 361 -9.60 18.77 8.28
CA GLU A 361 -8.21 18.97 8.72
C GLU A 361 -7.29 19.46 7.60
N GLU A 362 -6.07 19.88 7.93
CA GLU A 362 -5.06 20.34 6.97
C GLU A 362 -5.61 21.35 5.95
N ASN A 363 -6.19 22.44 6.45
CA ASN A 363 -6.79 23.50 5.65
C ASN A 363 -6.39 24.88 6.20
N TYR A 364 -6.96 25.96 5.65
CA TYR A 364 -6.65 27.34 6.03
C TYR A 364 -7.86 28.02 6.70
N LEU A 365 -8.72 27.27 7.39
CA LEU A 365 -9.91 27.79 8.04
C LEU A 365 -9.53 28.67 9.23
N THR A 366 -10.07 29.89 9.26
CA THR A 366 -9.89 30.84 10.38
C THR A 366 -11.09 30.89 11.34
N ALA A 367 -12.23 30.35 10.90
CA ALA A 367 -13.44 30.16 11.67
C ALA A 367 -14.28 29.01 11.08
N LEU A 368 -14.95 28.26 11.95
CA LEU A 368 -15.86 27.17 11.59
C LEU A 368 -17.17 27.34 12.37
N ASN A 369 -18.33 27.29 11.69
CA ASN A 369 -19.64 27.51 12.31
C ASN A 369 -20.52 26.26 12.19
N LEU A 370 -20.63 25.53 13.30
CA LEU A 370 -21.32 24.24 13.40
C LEU A 370 -22.70 24.32 14.06
N SER A 371 -23.22 25.54 14.27
CA SER A 371 -24.43 25.80 15.07
C SER A 371 -25.74 25.20 14.53
N ASN A 372 -25.74 24.69 13.29
CA ASN A 372 -26.88 23.99 12.67
C ASN A 372 -26.68 22.46 12.57
N ASN A 373 -25.46 21.97 12.79
CA ASN A 373 -25.05 20.59 12.55
C ASN A 373 -25.22 19.78 13.85
N THR A 374 -26.43 19.78 14.40
CA THR A 374 -26.72 19.26 15.75
C THR A 374 -26.58 17.75 15.89
N ASN A 375 -26.49 17.04 14.76
CA ASN A 375 -26.31 15.60 14.68
C ASN A 375 -24.83 15.18 14.57
N LEU A 376 -23.88 16.14 14.62
CA LEU A 376 -22.46 15.84 14.47
C LEU A 376 -21.96 14.97 15.63
N GLU A 377 -21.39 13.81 15.30
CA GLU A 377 -20.87 12.76 16.20
C GLU A 377 -19.34 12.76 16.24
N SER A 378 -18.68 12.93 15.09
CA SER A 378 -17.24 13.12 14.98
C SER A 378 -16.91 14.43 14.26
N LEU A 379 -15.93 15.17 14.79
CA LEU A 379 -15.40 16.40 14.21
C LEU A 379 -13.87 16.36 14.22
N TYR A 380 -13.27 16.38 13.03
CA TYR A 380 -11.84 16.58 12.80
C TYR A 380 -11.63 17.93 12.12
N CYS A 381 -10.96 18.84 12.83
CA CYS A 381 -10.66 20.18 12.35
C CYS A 381 -9.28 20.69 12.81
N GLY A 382 -8.38 19.74 13.06
CA GLY A 382 -6.97 19.99 13.32
C GLY A 382 -6.23 20.66 12.15
N VAL A 383 -4.99 21.08 12.40
CA VAL A 383 -4.08 21.72 11.42
C VAL A 383 -4.78 22.81 10.59
N ASN A 384 -5.28 23.83 11.30
CA ASN A 384 -6.00 24.94 10.70
C ASN A 384 -5.51 26.28 11.31
N SER A 385 -6.32 27.33 11.28
CA SER A 385 -6.02 28.62 11.93
C SER A 385 -7.21 29.13 12.73
N LEU A 386 -7.98 28.22 13.33
CA LEU A 386 -9.14 28.53 14.16
C LEU A 386 -8.70 29.26 15.43
N THR A 387 -9.28 30.44 15.66
CA THR A 387 -9.04 31.22 16.90
C THR A 387 -10.13 30.99 17.96
N THR A 388 -11.28 30.47 17.54
CA THR A 388 -12.42 30.09 18.40
C THR A 388 -13.20 28.96 17.75
N LEU A 389 -13.72 28.03 18.56
CA LEU A 389 -14.62 26.95 18.12
C LEU A 389 -15.79 26.85 19.12
N ASP A 390 -17.04 26.83 18.63
CA ASP A 390 -18.26 26.68 19.44
C ASP A 390 -18.95 25.35 19.07
N VAL A 391 -18.75 24.34 19.92
CA VAL A 391 -19.37 23.01 19.82
C VAL A 391 -20.63 22.86 20.69
N SER A 392 -21.15 23.95 21.29
CA SER A 392 -22.23 23.91 22.28
C SER A 392 -23.60 23.45 21.74
N LYS A 393 -23.72 23.25 20.42
CA LYS A 393 -24.91 22.72 19.72
C LYS A 393 -24.74 21.27 19.26
N ASN A 394 -23.51 20.79 19.20
CA ASN A 394 -23.13 19.49 18.65
C ASN A 394 -23.15 18.46 19.79
N ILE A 395 -24.31 18.34 20.44
CA ILE A 395 -24.50 17.55 21.67
C ILE A 395 -24.38 16.03 21.45
N ALA A 396 -24.35 15.60 20.19
CA ALA A 396 -24.12 14.22 19.78
C ALA A 396 -22.63 13.86 19.72
N LEU A 397 -21.70 14.83 19.77
CA LEU A 397 -20.26 14.58 19.65
C LEU A 397 -19.77 13.54 20.67
N THR A 398 -19.20 12.46 20.13
CA THR A 398 -18.40 11.45 20.81
C THR A 398 -16.91 11.71 20.63
N GLU A 399 -16.52 12.36 19.53
CA GLU A 399 -15.13 12.62 19.20
C GLU A 399 -14.93 14.05 18.70
N LEU A 400 -13.89 14.70 19.22
CA LEU A 400 -13.51 16.06 18.84
C LEU A 400 -11.99 16.15 18.74
N ASP A 401 -11.50 16.33 17.51
CA ASP A 401 -10.15 16.79 17.25
C ASP A 401 -10.14 18.22 16.70
N CYS A 402 -9.36 19.07 17.36
CA CYS A 402 -9.02 20.42 16.91
C CYS A 402 -7.55 20.79 17.23
N TYR A 403 -6.64 19.81 17.15
CA TYR A 403 -5.20 20.01 17.36
C TYR A 403 -4.59 21.05 16.41
N ASN A 404 -3.38 21.56 16.71
CA ASN A 404 -2.62 22.45 15.84
C ASN A 404 -3.46 23.62 15.28
N ASN A 405 -3.95 24.44 16.19
CA ASN A 405 -4.81 25.59 15.91
C ASN A 405 -4.37 26.80 16.75
N GLN A 406 -5.22 27.83 16.86
CA GLN A 406 -4.94 29.05 17.63
C GLN A 406 -5.98 29.27 18.73
N LEU A 407 -6.59 28.20 19.24
CA LEU A 407 -7.64 28.25 20.25
C LEU A 407 -7.06 28.68 21.60
N THR A 408 -7.73 29.61 22.28
CA THR A 408 -7.35 30.08 23.64
C THR A 408 -8.24 29.49 24.75
N ASN A 409 -9.33 28.83 24.36
CA ASN A 409 -10.33 28.19 25.20
C ASN A 409 -11.20 27.27 24.34
N ILE A 410 -11.67 26.16 24.91
CA ILE A 410 -12.70 25.29 24.33
C ILE A 410 -13.75 24.94 25.41
N ASP A 411 -15.05 25.10 25.11
CA ASP A 411 -16.15 24.72 26.01
C ASP A 411 -16.82 23.42 25.52
N VAL A 412 -16.40 22.30 26.12
CA VAL A 412 -16.95 20.95 25.86
C VAL A 412 -18.05 20.55 26.85
N THR A 413 -18.51 21.46 27.72
CA THR A 413 -19.44 21.16 28.83
C THR A 413 -20.86 20.78 28.39
N LYS A 414 -21.14 20.75 27.09
CA LYS A 414 -22.41 20.33 26.49
C LYS A 414 -22.31 18.99 25.75
N ASN A 415 -21.09 18.55 25.46
CA ASN A 415 -20.78 17.39 24.64
C ASN A 415 -20.58 16.18 25.58
N THR A 416 -21.63 15.86 26.35
CA THR A 416 -21.57 14.87 27.44
C THR A 416 -21.37 13.43 26.99
N LEU A 417 -21.36 13.20 25.67
CA LEU A 417 -21.09 11.91 25.04
C LEU A 417 -19.62 11.75 24.60
N LEU A 418 -18.78 12.80 24.71
CA LEU A 418 -17.37 12.72 24.33
C LEU A 418 -16.64 11.56 25.05
N THR A 419 -16.04 10.69 24.24
CA THR A 419 -15.12 9.61 24.60
C THR A 419 -13.68 9.96 24.25
N SER A 420 -13.45 10.74 23.19
CA SER A 420 -12.13 11.29 22.82
C SER A 420 -12.17 12.81 22.70
N LEU A 421 -11.12 13.48 23.18
CA LEU A 421 -10.91 14.92 23.04
C LEU A 421 -9.43 15.21 22.80
N ILE A 422 -9.12 15.77 21.63
CA ILE A 422 -7.77 16.06 21.15
C ILE A 422 -7.66 17.56 20.86
N VAL A 423 -6.81 18.25 21.61
CA VAL A 423 -6.69 19.72 21.57
C VAL A 423 -5.23 20.21 21.63
N TRP A 424 -4.26 19.33 21.35
CA TRP A 424 -2.83 19.66 21.48
C TRP A 424 -2.36 20.73 20.49
N LEU A 425 -1.21 21.34 20.77
CA LEU A 425 -0.61 22.44 20.00
C LEU A 425 -1.62 23.58 19.74
N ASN A 426 -2.09 24.16 20.85
CA ASN A 426 -3.00 25.29 20.87
C ASN A 426 -2.49 26.34 21.89
N LYS A 427 -3.37 27.21 22.40
CA LYS A 427 -3.04 28.26 23.39
C LYS A 427 -4.06 28.25 24.53
N ILE A 428 -4.59 27.08 24.84
CA ILE A 428 -5.67 26.89 25.82
C ILE A 428 -5.08 27.09 27.21
N THR A 429 -5.65 28.05 27.95
CA THR A 429 -5.17 28.44 29.30
C THR A 429 -5.90 27.71 30.43
N ALA A 430 -7.10 27.18 30.13
CA ALA A 430 -7.90 26.33 31.01
C ALA A 430 -8.90 25.51 30.18
N ILE A 431 -9.23 24.30 30.64
CA ILE A 431 -10.20 23.40 30.02
C ILE A 431 -11.14 22.82 31.11
N ASP A 432 -12.44 22.71 30.82
CA ASP A 432 -13.44 22.13 31.74
C ASP A 432 -14.06 20.86 31.14
N VAL A 433 -13.53 19.70 31.55
CA VAL A 433 -13.98 18.37 31.13
C VAL A 433 -14.92 17.69 32.14
N ASN A 434 -15.36 18.39 33.20
CA ASN A 434 -16.11 17.80 34.32
C ASN A 434 -17.46 17.15 33.92
N SER A 435 -18.02 17.54 32.77
CA SER A 435 -19.29 17.01 32.27
C SER A 435 -19.11 15.78 31.37
N ASN A 436 -17.89 15.50 30.91
CA ASN A 436 -17.55 14.53 29.88
C ASN A 436 -17.17 13.20 30.54
N LYS A 437 -18.13 12.58 31.22
CA LYS A 437 -17.91 11.41 32.09
C LYS A 437 -17.59 10.11 31.36
N LEU A 438 -17.78 10.09 30.04
CA LEU A 438 -17.44 8.99 29.15
C LEU A 438 -16.06 9.16 28.52
N LEU A 439 -15.34 10.25 28.83
CA LEU A 439 -14.02 10.54 28.26
C LEU A 439 -13.01 9.45 28.67
N GLN A 440 -12.48 8.77 27.66
CA GLN A 440 -11.49 7.69 27.72
C GLN A 440 -10.11 8.18 27.28
N TYR A 441 -10.06 9.04 26.26
CA TYR A 441 -8.84 9.65 25.75
C TYR A 441 -8.91 11.17 25.91
N LEU A 442 -7.90 11.75 26.56
CA LEU A 442 -7.72 13.20 26.61
C LEU A 442 -6.28 13.54 26.24
N ASP A 443 -6.13 14.28 25.15
CA ASP A 443 -4.86 14.88 24.75
C ASP A 443 -5.01 16.41 24.74
N CYS A 444 -4.30 17.05 25.64
CA CYS A 444 -4.19 18.49 25.76
C CYS A 444 -2.74 18.97 25.89
N GLU A 445 -1.80 18.29 25.23
CA GLU A 445 -0.39 18.68 25.21
C GLU A 445 -0.12 20.02 24.49
N ASP A 446 1.07 20.58 24.66
CA ASP A 446 1.53 21.83 24.01
C ASP A 446 0.48 22.95 24.05
N ASN A 447 0.20 23.38 25.28
CA ASN A 447 -0.83 24.38 25.62
C ASN A 447 -0.36 25.27 26.80
N GLU A 448 -1.23 26.17 27.26
CA GLU A 448 -0.92 27.12 28.34
C GLU A 448 -1.64 26.76 29.67
N LEU A 449 -1.95 25.48 29.91
CA LEU A 449 -2.72 25.04 31.08
C LEU A 449 -1.92 25.20 32.37
N SER A 450 -2.52 25.85 33.37
CA SER A 450 -1.94 26.01 34.73
C SER A 450 -2.55 25.07 35.78
N SER A 451 -3.66 24.42 35.44
CA SER A 451 -4.36 23.41 36.25
C SER A 451 -5.27 22.56 35.36
N LEU A 452 -5.40 21.27 35.67
CA LEU A 452 -6.29 20.33 35.00
C LEU A 452 -7.11 19.57 36.06
N GLU A 453 -8.45 19.56 35.90
CA GLU A 453 -9.39 18.92 36.83
C GLU A 453 -10.14 17.80 36.10
N ILE A 454 -9.82 16.56 36.49
CA ILE A 454 -10.23 15.31 35.81
C ILE A 454 -10.90 14.31 36.75
N SER A 455 -11.22 14.71 38.00
CA SER A 455 -11.75 13.79 39.03
C SER A 455 -13.13 13.21 38.71
N ASN A 456 -13.85 13.77 37.74
CA ASN A 456 -15.14 13.27 37.25
C ASN A 456 -15.01 12.36 36.01
N ASN A 457 -13.83 12.30 35.38
CA ASN A 457 -13.56 11.55 34.15
C ASN A 457 -13.07 10.13 34.51
N THR A 458 -13.90 9.39 35.25
CA THR A 458 -13.53 8.09 35.82
C THR A 458 -13.36 6.96 34.80
N ALA A 459 -13.68 7.23 33.52
CA ALA A 459 -13.46 6.33 32.39
C ALA A 459 -12.14 6.61 31.64
N LEU A 460 -11.34 7.59 32.09
CA LEU A 460 -10.11 8.01 31.40
C LEU A 460 -9.04 6.92 31.47
N GLU A 461 -8.70 6.38 30.32
CA GLU A 461 -7.74 5.28 30.06
C GLU A 461 -6.38 5.88 29.63
N THR A 462 -6.38 6.92 28.80
CA THR A 462 -5.17 7.66 28.37
C THR A 462 -5.29 9.15 28.68
N LEU A 463 -4.22 9.71 29.26
CA LEU A 463 -4.09 11.15 29.50
C LEU A 463 -2.73 11.67 29.02
N TYR A 464 -2.74 12.52 28.00
CA TYR A 464 -1.60 13.32 27.59
C TYR A 464 -1.84 14.79 27.94
N CYS A 465 -1.00 15.31 28.84
CA CYS A 465 -1.05 16.68 29.33
C CYS A 465 0.35 17.28 29.51
N GLY A 466 1.32 16.74 28.78
CA GLY A 466 2.67 17.26 28.67
C GLY A 466 2.74 18.67 28.12
N VAL A 467 3.91 19.31 28.20
CA VAL A 467 4.19 20.61 27.57
C VAL A 467 3.17 21.69 27.96
N ASN A 468 3.06 21.92 29.27
CA ASN A 468 2.09 22.83 29.87
C ASN A 468 2.73 23.58 31.07
N SER A 469 1.93 24.16 31.96
CA SER A 469 2.38 24.85 33.19
C SER A 469 1.68 24.33 34.45
N LEU A 470 1.34 23.04 34.47
CA LEU A 470 0.70 22.37 35.60
C LEU A 470 1.65 22.32 36.80
N THR A 471 1.15 22.79 37.95
CA THR A 471 1.89 22.74 39.24
C THR A 471 1.44 21.59 40.15
N ASN A 472 0.32 20.97 39.82
CA ASN A 472 -0.27 19.81 40.48
C ASN A 472 -1.21 19.08 39.49
N LEU A 473 -1.39 17.78 39.70
CA LEU A 473 -2.30 16.92 38.95
C LEU A 473 -2.82 15.83 39.91
N ASP A 474 -4.14 15.62 39.98
CA ASP A 474 -4.78 14.56 40.80
C ASP A 474 -5.44 13.52 39.88
N VAL A 475 -4.75 12.40 39.68
CA VAL A 475 -5.22 11.25 38.91
C VAL A 475 -5.94 10.19 39.78
N SER A 476 -6.22 10.48 41.06
CA SER A 476 -6.69 9.47 42.04
C SER A 476 -8.10 8.92 41.81
N LYS A 477 -8.82 9.44 40.80
CA LYS A 477 -10.14 8.96 40.37
C LYS A 477 -10.13 8.23 39.04
N ASN A 478 -9.07 8.39 38.26
CA ASN A 478 -8.90 7.83 36.93
C ASN A 478 -8.31 6.42 37.08
N ILE A 479 -9.01 5.56 37.81
CA ILE A 479 -8.49 4.25 38.28
C ILE A 479 -8.28 3.24 37.14
N VAL A 480 -8.79 3.53 35.94
CA VAL A 480 -8.63 2.74 34.72
C VAL A 480 -7.51 3.26 33.81
N LEU A 481 -6.80 4.32 34.22
CA LEU A 481 -5.71 4.93 33.48
C LEU A 481 -4.57 3.92 33.27
N THR A 482 -4.28 3.61 32.01
CA THR A 482 -3.18 2.75 31.54
C THR A 482 -1.99 3.58 31.08
N GLU A 483 -2.22 4.77 30.55
CA GLU A 483 -1.17 5.65 30.05
C GLU A 483 -1.29 7.08 30.59
N LEU A 484 -0.18 7.61 31.10
CA LEU A 484 -0.07 8.97 31.60
C LEU A 484 1.19 9.65 31.06
N ASP A 485 1.00 10.71 30.28
CA ASP A 485 2.03 11.70 29.98
C ASP A 485 1.69 13.03 30.67
N CYS A 486 2.57 13.46 31.56
CA CYS A 486 2.56 14.81 32.14
C CYS A 486 3.97 15.42 32.16
N SER A 487 4.72 15.13 31.09
CA SER A 487 6.02 15.72 30.75
C SER A 487 6.04 17.26 30.73
N TRP A 488 7.22 17.88 30.72
CA TRP A 488 7.42 19.31 30.49
C TRP A 488 6.40 20.21 31.23
N ASN A 489 6.36 20.06 32.55
CA ASN A 489 5.44 20.76 33.45
C ASN A 489 6.20 21.29 34.69
N GLN A 490 5.48 21.72 35.73
CA GLN A 490 6.04 22.28 36.97
C GLN A 490 5.59 21.44 38.19
N LEU A 491 5.38 20.13 38.00
CA LEU A 491 4.91 19.22 39.05
C LEU A 491 6.02 18.98 40.07
N THR A 492 5.70 19.20 41.36
CA THR A 492 6.64 18.92 42.47
C THR A 492 6.44 17.52 43.09
N SER A 493 5.34 16.85 42.73
CA SER A 493 4.97 15.50 43.14
C SER A 493 3.83 14.98 42.27
N ILE A 494 3.78 13.68 42.03
CA ILE A 494 2.66 12.98 41.40
C ILE A 494 2.33 11.72 42.23
N ASP A 495 1.03 11.42 42.46
CA ASP A 495 0.57 10.23 43.18
C ASP A 495 -0.23 9.32 42.23
N VAL A 496 0.46 8.32 41.67
CA VAL A 496 -0.11 7.30 40.78
C VAL A 496 -0.61 6.06 41.54
N SER A 497 -0.71 6.10 42.89
CA SER A 497 -1.01 4.93 43.72
C SER A 497 -2.44 4.38 43.62
N LYS A 498 -3.25 4.92 42.70
CA LYS A 498 -4.63 4.48 42.41
C LYS A 498 -4.78 3.99 40.97
N ASN A 499 -3.79 4.24 40.12
CA ASN A 499 -3.77 3.95 38.70
C ASN A 499 -3.03 2.63 38.51
N VAL A 500 -3.58 1.57 39.10
CA VAL A 500 -2.90 0.27 39.24
C VAL A 500 -2.69 -0.45 37.92
N LEU A 501 -3.38 -0.01 36.86
CA LEU A 501 -3.29 -0.52 35.49
C LEU A 501 -2.29 0.27 34.61
N LEU A 502 -1.54 1.23 35.16
CA LEU A 502 -0.55 1.99 34.40
C LEU A 502 0.53 1.07 33.82
N THR A 503 0.62 1.02 32.49
CA THR A 503 1.68 0.39 31.70
C THR A 503 2.73 1.40 31.22
N ARG A 504 2.32 2.64 30.91
CA ARG A 504 3.21 3.75 30.52
C ARG A 504 3.07 4.94 31.47
N LEU A 505 4.18 5.42 32.02
CA LEU A 505 4.24 6.66 32.80
C LEU A 505 5.39 7.55 32.34
N VAL A 506 5.07 8.77 31.92
CA VAL A 506 6.05 9.78 31.48
C VAL A 506 5.85 11.08 32.24
N ILE A 507 6.90 11.49 32.94
CA ILE A 507 6.92 12.67 33.81
C ILE A 507 8.19 13.52 33.61
N TRP A 508 8.93 13.30 32.51
CA TRP A 508 10.21 13.95 32.27
C TRP A 508 10.12 15.47 32.27
N ILE A 509 11.22 16.12 32.68
CA ILE A 509 11.36 17.57 32.81
C ILE A 509 10.23 18.19 33.68
N ASN A 510 10.35 17.93 34.98
CA ASN A 510 9.46 18.43 36.04
C ASN A 510 10.28 18.81 37.29
N ASN A 511 9.67 18.92 38.48
CA ASN A 511 10.35 19.17 39.75
C ASN A 511 10.03 18.09 40.81
N VAL A 512 9.76 16.86 40.39
CA VAL A 512 9.36 15.74 41.26
C VAL A 512 10.55 15.28 42.09
N LYS A 513 10.37 15.23 43.42
CA LYS A 513 11.45 14.89 44.37
C LYS A 513 11.44 13.43 44.84
N SER A 514 10.30 12.76 44.65
CA SER A 514 10.07 11.38 45.06
C SER A 514 8.90 10.80 44.27
N LEU A 515 9.08 9.61 43.72
CA LEU A 515 8.07 8.87 42.97
C LEU A 515 7.82 7.51 43.67
N ASN A 516 6.56 7.08 43.76
CA ASN A 516 6.17 5.84 44.42
C ASN A 516 5.38 4.96 43.44
N LEU A 517 5.99 3.88 42.97
CA LEU A 517 5.48 2.99 41.93
C LEU A 517 5.10 1.59 42.45
N ASN A 518 5.11 1.39 43.76
CA ASN A 518 4.91 0.08 44.41
C ASN A 518 3.55 -0.60 44.11
N THR A 519 2.60 0.12 43.51
CA THR A 519 1.25 -0.35 43.17
C THR A 519 1.03 -0.51 41.67
N ASN A 520 1.98 -0.08 40.85
CA ASN A 520 1.90 -0.01 39.39
C ASN A 520 2.68 -1.21 38.83
N ILE A 521 2.22 -2.41 39.20
CA ILE A 521 2.96 -3.67 39.00
C ILE A 521 3.09 -4.04 37.51
N ASP A 522 2.13 -3.57 36.70
CA ASP A 522 2.04 -3.77 35.26
C ASP A 522 2.78 -2.67 34.47
N LEU A 523 3.61 -1.84 35.13
CA LEU A 523 4.37 -0.76 34.48
C LEU A 523 5.50 -1.33 33.60
N GLU A 524 5.40 -1.07 32.29
CA GLU A 524 6.31 -1.55 31.25
C GLU A 524 7.28 -0.46 30.75
N TYR A 525 6.84 0.80 30.77
CA TYR A 525 7.62 1.96 30.34
C TYR A 525 7.59 3.06 31.42
N LEU A 526 8.76 3.49 31.88
CA LEU A 526 8.93 4.63 32.77
C LEU A 526 9.93 5.62 32.19
N ASP A 527 9.47 6.87 32.00
CA ASP A 527 10.34 8.02 31.83
C ASP A 527 10.10 9.03 32.96
N CYS A 528 11.13 9.26 33.76
CA CYS A 528 11.16 10.26 34.81
C CYS A 528 12.41 11.15 34.77
N GLU A 529 12.97 11.40 33.59
CA GLU A 529 14.19 12.21 33.42
C GLU A 529 14.02 13.67 33.84
N ASP A 530 15.13 14.40 34.01
CA ASP A 530 15.17 15.84 34.30
C ASP A 530 14.23 16.24 35.46
N ASN A 531 14.45 15.61 36.62
CA ASN A 531 13.67 15.80 37.82
C ASN A 531 14.58 15.97 39.06
N GLU A 532 14.00 16.00 40.26
CA GLU A 532 14.73 16.13 41.52
C GLU A 532 14.72 14.81 42.34
N ILE A 533 14.54 13.66 41.70
CA ILE A 533 14.36 12.37 42.37
C ILE A 533 15.70 11.91 42.97
N SER A 534 15.71 11.72 44.29
CA SER A 534 16.90 11.30 45.05
C SER A 534 16.95 9.80 45.39
N SER A 535 15.83 9.09 45.20
CA SER A 535 15.74 7.63 45.34
C SER A 535 14.51 7.12 44.58
N LEU A 536 14.67 6.02 43.84
CA LEU A 536 13.61 5.34 43.10
C LEU A 536 13.56 3.87 43.52
N ASN A 537 12.35 3.34 43.79
CA ASN A 537 12.16 1.93 44.14
C ASN A 537 11.35 1.23 43.05
N LEU A 538 11.99 0.27 42.36
CA LEU A 538 11.44 -0.43 41.20
C LEU A 538 11.14 -1.92 41.48
N SER A 539 11.34 -2.37 42.72
CA SER A 539 11.22 -3.77 43.15
C SER A 539 9.85 -4.43 42.97
N SER A 540 8.82 -3.65 42.61
CA SER A 540 7.46 -4.14 42.31
C SER A 540 7.10 -4.06 40.82
N ASN A 541 7.93 -3.42 39.99
CA ASN A 541 7.65 -3.11 38.58
C ASN A 541 8.34 -4.13 37.67
N THR A 542 8.06 -5.41 37.88
CA THR A 542 8.80 -6.52 37.25
C THR A 542 8.57 -6.62 35.73
N ALA A 543 7.55 -5.95 35.21
CA ALA A 543 7.22 -5.86 33.79
C ALA A 543 8.01 -4.76 33.04
N LEU A 544 8.85 -3.98 33.72
CA LEU A 544 9.53 -2.82 33.15
C LEU A 544 10.54 -3.23 32.05
N HIS A 545 10.29 -2.82 30.82
CA HIS A 545 11.12 -3.04 29.63
C HIS A 545 12.02 -1.84 29.31
N THR A 546 11.54 -0.61 29.54
CA THR A 546 12.29 0.63 29.31
C THR A 546 12.24 1.51 30.55
N LEU A 547 13.42 1.99 30.97
CA LEU A 547 13.60 2.88 32.10
C LEU A 547 14.50 4.05 31.73
N PHE A 548 13.93 5.24 31.62
CA PHE A 548 14.65 6.50 31.51
C PHE A 548 14.54 7.27 32.83
N CYS A 549 15.67 7.44 33.50
CA CYS A 549 15.77 8.09 34.81
C CYS A 549 17.01 8.98 34.93
N GLY A 550 17.54 9.43 33.79
CA GLY A 550 18.63 10.38 33.70
C GLY A 550 18.32 11.76 34.29
N ALA A 551 19.34 12.61 34.37
CA ALA A 551 19.25 13.99 34.87
C ALA A 551 18.49 14.15 36.20
N ASN A 552 18.84 13.31 37.18
CA ASN A 552 18.21 13.26 38.51
C ASN A 552 19.25 13.38 39.65
N LEU A 553 18.84 13.09 40.89
CA LEU A 553 19.69 13.16 42.09
C LEU A 553 19.95 11.77 42.70
N LEU A 554 19.83 10.69 41.92
CA LEU A 554 19.99 9.31 42.39
C LEU A 554 21.45 9.05 42.81
N THR A 555 21.64 8.44 43.99
CA THR A 555 22.96 7.96 44.45
C THR A 555 23.16 6.45 44.30
N SER A 556 22.07 5.74 44.05
CA SER A 556 22.00 4.29 43.83
C SER A 556 20.66 3.95 43.19
N ILE A 557 20.63 2.96 42.30
CA ILE A 557 19.42 2.36 41.76
C ILE A 557 19.53 0.84 41.83
N ASP A 558 18.42 0.15 42.11
CA ASP A 558 18.33 -1.32 42.16
C ASP A 558 17.36 -1.77 41.08
N VAL A 559 17.91 -2.36 40.02
CA VAL A 559 17.18 -2.92 38.86
C VAL A 559 17.12 -4.44 38.87
N SER A 560 17.55 -5.09 39.97
CA SER A 560 17.68 -6.56 40.09
C SER A 560 16.36 -7.33 40.06
N LYS A 561 15.22 -6.65 39.94
CA LYS A 561 13.88 -7.24 39.84
C LYS A 561 13.20 -6.92 38.50
N ASN A 562 13.86 -6.14 37.65
CA ASN A 562 13.37 -5.70 36.36
C ASN A 562 14.03 -6.57 35.27
N SER A 563 13.88 -7.89 35.35
CA SER A 563 14.53 -8.85 34.44
C SER A 563 14.02 -8.77 33.00
N ALA A 564 12.93 -8.02 32.76
CA ALA A 564 12.38 -7.69 31.45
C ALA A 564 13.07 -6.48 30.79
N LEU A 565 13.94 -5.77 31.51
CA LEU A 565 14.54 -4.51 31.09
C LEU A 565 15.48 -4.69 29.88
N LYS A 566 15.20 -3.94 28.83
CA LYS A 566 15.95 -3.86 27.57
C LYS A 566 16.72 -2.55 27.44
N GLU A 567 16.14 -1.47 27.92
CA GLU A 567 16.71 -0.12 27.83
C GLU A 567 16.80 0.51 29.22
N LEU A 568 18.01 0.90 29.60
CA LEU A 568 18.29 1.62 30.85
C LEU A 568 19.07 2.89 30.54
N ASP A 569 18.41 4.04 30.72
CA ASP A 569 19.09 5.33 30.85
C ASP A 569 19.04 5.83 32.30
N CYS A 570 20.20 6.15 32.84
CA CYS A 570 20.38 6.81 34.12
C CYS A 570 21.50 7.86 34.11
N TYR A 571 21.72 8.53 32.97
CA TYR A 571 22.73 9.59 32.79
C TYR A 571 22.61 10.74 33.81
N ASN A 572 23.66 11.55 33.98
CA ASN A 572 23.64 12.79 34.78
C ASN A 572 22.99 12.61 36.17
N ASN A 573 23.52 11.65 36.94
CA ASN A 573 23.10 11.32 38.29
C ASN A 573 24.33 11.33 39.23
N ASN A 574 24.18 10.80 40.45
CA ASN A 574 25.27 10.68 41.44
C ASN A 574 25.58 9.20 41.77
N LEU A 575 25.37 8.28 40.81
CA LEU A 575 25.59 6.84 41.01
C LEU A 575 27.07 6.54 41.22
N THR A 576 27.42 5.86 42.30
CA THR A 576 28.80 5.39 42.57
C THR A 576 29.02 3.92 42.20
N ALA A 577 27.94 3.17 42.00
CA ALA A 577 27.92 1.80 41.53
C ALA A 577 26.56 1.52 40.87
N LEU A 578 26.56 0.61 39.90
CA LEU A 578 25.37 0.09 39.23
C LEU A 578 25.57 -1.43 39.04
N ASP A 579 24.51 -2.21 39.24
CA ASP A 579 24.49 -3.66 39.06
C ASP A 579 23.37 -3.98 38.06
N VAL A 580 23.76 -4.52 36.90
CA VAL A 580 22.87 -4.93 35.79
C VAL A 580 22.94 -6.44 35.54
N SER A 581 23.53 -7.21 36.47
CA SER A 581 23.83 -8.64 36.29
C SER A 581 22.61 -9.54 36.18
N GLU A 582 21.43 -9.08 36.61
CA GLU A 582 20.13 -9.76 36.53
C GLU A 582 19.26 -9.27 35.34
N ASN A 583 19.78 -8.35 34.51
CA ASN A 583 19.08 -7.74 33.38
C ASN A 583 19.60 -8.28 32.05
N SER A 584 19.53 -9.60 31.85
CA SER A 584 20.17 -10.28 30.70
C SER A 584 19.64 -9.88 29.32
N LEU A 585 18.44 -9.26 29.25
CA LEU A 585 17.80 -8.77 28.02
C LEU A 585 18.20 -7.33 27.65
N LEU A 586 19.14 -6.72 28.38
CA LEU A 586 19.53 -5.32 28.23
C LEU A 586 20.29 -5.10 26.91
N THR A 587 19.67 -4.40 25.96
CA THR A 587 20.23 -4.02 24.66
C THR A 587 20.87 -2.63 24.66
N THR A 588 20.44 -1.75 25.56
CA THR A 588 20.88 -0.34 25.63
C THR A 588 21.17 0.05 27.09
N LEU A 589 22.39 0.51 27.35
CA LEU A 589 22.81 1.01 28.67
C LEU A 589 23.48 2.38 28.56
N VAL A 590 22.86 3.38 29.19
CA VAL A 590 23.33 4.77 29.20
C VAL A 590 23.50 5.23 30.65
N VAL A 591 24.74 5.55 31.02
CA VAL A 591 25.16 5.86 32.40
C VAL A 591 26.11 7.06 32.48
N TRP A 592 26.22 7.86 31.41
CA TRP A 592 27.19 8.95 31.33
C TRP A 592 26.97 10.04 32.40
N LEU A 593 28.03 10.79 32.74
CA LEU A 593 28.03 11.85 33.77
C LEU A 593 27.52 11.33 35.13
N ASN A 594 28.19 10.30 35.65
CA ASN A 594 27.95 9.72 36.97
C ASN A 594 29.27 9.66 37.78
N GLN A 595 29.34 8.83 38.81
CA GLN A 595 30.52 8.65 39.68
C GLN A 595 30.96 7.17 39.73
N LEU A 596 30.66 6.39 38.68
CA LEU A 596 30.97 4.97 38.61
C LEU A 596 32.49 4.75 38.50
N VAL A 597 33.03 3.82 39.31
CA VAL A 597 34.44 3.40 39.27
C VAL A 597 34.63 2.09 38.49
N SER A 598 33.56 1.32 38.37
CA SER A 598 33.45 0.09 37.58
C SER A 598 31.98 -0.10 37.18
N VAL A 599 31.76 -0.73 36.03
CA VAL A 599 30.47 -1.30 35.61
C VAL A 599 30.76 -2.67 35.02
N ASP A 600 29.95 -3.67 35.39
CA ASP A 600 30.05 -5.04 34.88
C ASP A 600 28.87 -5.29 33.96
N VAL A 601 29.17 -5.56 32.68
CA VAL A 601 28.20 -5.83 31.61
C VAL A 601 28.32 -7.26 31.06
N SER A 602 29.07 -8.13 31.74
CA SER A 602 29.42 -9.48 31.26
C SER A 602 28.23 -10.43 31.08
N ASN A 603 27.11 -10.17 31.77
CA ASN A 603 25.85 -10.92 31.65
C ASN A 603 24.86 -10.32 30.61
N ASN A 604 25.14 -9.14 30.06
CA ASN A 604 24.25 -8.42 29.15
C ASN A 604 24.65 -8.73 27.69
N LEU A 605 24.48 -9.99 27.29
CA LEU A 605 25.01 -10.50 26.01
C LEU A 605 24.39 -9.84 24.78
N ASP A 606 23.14 -9.39 24.89
CA ASP A 606 22.36 -8.70 23.83
C ASP A 606 22.67 -7.19 23.75
N LEU A 607 23.70 -6.69 24.45
CA LEU A 607 24.02 -5.26 24.56
C LEU A 607 24.60 -4.68 23.26
N ASN A 608 23.82 -3.81 22.62
CA ASN A 608 24.14 -3.17 21.34
C ASN A 608 24.71 -1.74 21.51
N TYR A 609 24.29 -1.02 22.55
CA TYR A 609 24.68 0.36 22.79
C TYR A 609 25.12 0.56 24.24
N LEU A 610 26.36 1.03 24.44
CA LEU A 610 26.92 1.30 25.77
C LEU A 610 27.56 2.69 25.83
N ASP A 611 26.93 3.62 26.57
CA ASP A 611 27.50 4.93 26.89
C ASP A 611 27.78 5.06 28.39
N CYS A 612 29.07 5.16 28.70
CA CYS A 612 29.65 5.31 30.03
C CYS A 612 30.51 6.58 30.16
N GLU A 613 30.36 7.59 29.32
CA GLU A 613 31.26 8.76 29.36
C GLU A 613 31.18 9.59 30.64
N GLU A 614 32.18 10.45 30.89
CA GLU A 614 32.22 11.39 32.04
C GLU A 614 32.02 10.69 33.41
N ASN A 615 32.67 9.54 33.59
CA ASN A 615 32.64 8.74 34.82
C ASN A 615 34.05 8.63 35.46
N GLN A 616 34.24 7.68 36.37
CA GLN A 616 35.51 7.43 37.06
C GLN A 616 36.04 6.01 36.80
N LEU A 617 35.61 5.37 35.70
CA LEU A 617 35.93 3.97 35.39
C LEU A 617 37.45 3.78 35.29
N THR A 618 37.99 2.77 35.98
CA THR A 618 39.42 2.41 35.89
C THR A 618 39.72 1.28 34.91
N GLY A 619 38.69 0.57 34.48
CA GLY A 619 38.69 -0.55 33.54
C GLY A 619 37.26 -0.87 33.11
N LEU A 620 37.11 -1.59 32.00
CA LEU A 620 35.83 -2.06 31.46
C LEU A 620 36.09 -3.35 30.68
N GLU A 621 35.28 -4.39 30.91
CA GLU A 621 35.33 -5.66 30.19
C GLU A 621 34.09 -5.77 29.29
N VAL A 622 34.28 -5.87 27.98
CA VAL A 622 33.20 -5.96 26.96
C VAL A 622 33.37 -7.15 26.00
N PHE A 623 34.34 -8.03 26.25
CA PHE A 623 34.69 -9.17 25.38
C PHE A 623 33.52 -10.14 25.09
N ASN A 624 32.54 -10.23 26.00
CA ASN A 624 31.35 -11.07 25.84
C ASN A 624 30.18 -10.36 25.14
N ASN A 625 30.21 -9.03 24.99
CA ASN A 625 29.13 -8.24 24.39
C ASN A 625 29.30 -8.18 22.86
N ILE A 626 29.21 -9.35 22.21
CA ILE A 626 29.51 -9.52 20.77
C ILE A 626 28.57 -8.73 19.85
N GLU A 627 27.39 -8.34 20.34
CA GLU A 627 26.39 -7.57 19.61
C GLU A 627 26.63 -6.04 19.62
N LEU A 628 27.64 -5.57 20.37
CA LEU A 628 27.92 -4.14 20.57
C LEU A 628 28.24 -3.41 19.26
N LEU A 629 27.46 -2.37 18.96
CA LEU A 629 27.57 -1.48 17.79
C LEU A 629 28.24 -0.15 18.15
N ASP A 630 27.90 0.41 19.32
CA ASP A 630 28.36 1.71 19.79
C ASP A 630 28.96 1.60 21.21
N LEU A 631 30.20 2.06 21.37
CA LEU A 631 30.90 2.08 22.66
C LEU A 631 31.46 3.48 22.97
N ILE A 632 30.91 4.14 23.99
CA ILE A 632 31.31 5.48 24.41
C ILE A 632 31.85 5.40 25.84
N ILE A 633 33.16 5.58 25.99
CA ILE A 633 33.88 5.46 27.29
C ILE A 633 34.75 6.69 27.57
N LYS A 634 34.50 7.78 26.83
CA LYS A 634 35.24 9.03 26.87
C LYS A 634 35.24 9.67 28.27
N ASN A 635 36.27 10.48 28.57
CA ASN A 635 36.40 11.19 29.85
C ASN A 635 36.35 10.28 31.10
N ASN A 636 37.03 9.13 31.07
CA ASN A 636 37.15 8.22 32.21
C ASN A 636 38.59 8.15 32.76
N GLN A 637 38.87 7.19 33.65
CA GLN A 637 40.18 6.97 34.27
C GLN A 637 40.82 5.64 33.84
N ILE A 638 40.39 5.08 32.70
CA ILE A 638 40.74 3.72 32.28
C ILE A 638 42.26 3.61 32.06
N SER A 639 42.83 2.49 32.50
CA SER A 639 44.27 2.24 32.44
C SER A 639 44.61 0.82 32.04
N GLY A 640 45.76 0.63 31.39
CA GLY A 640 46.17 -0.67 30.86
C GLY A 640 45.64 -0.87 29.45
N ALA A 641 44.89 -1.93 29.21
CA ALA A 641 44.27 -2.23 27.92
C ALA A 641 42.75 -2.46 28.04
N ILE A 642 42.04 -2.32 26.92
CA ILE A 642 40.67 -2.81 26.74
C ILE A 642 40.71 -3.84 25.61
N ASP A 643 40.04 -4.97 25.79
CA ASP A 643 39.92 -5.99 24.76
C ASP A 643 38.60 -5.85 23.99
N LEU A 644 38.71 -5.55 22.68
CA LEU A 644 37.60 -5.47 21.73
C LEU A 644 37.67 -6.57 20.65
N THR A 645 38.49 -7.60 20.84
CA THR A 645 38.77 -8.65 19.84
C THR A 645 37.49 -9.32 19.30
N ASN A 646 36.53 -9.55 20.20
CA ASN A 646 35.25 -10.19 19.90
C ASN A 646 34.11 -9.23 19.50
N ASN A 647 34.27 -7.91 19.66
CA ASN A 647 33.22 -6.93 19.34
C ASN A 647 33.24 -6.59 17.84
N THR A 648 33.11 -7.61 16.99
CA THR A 648 33.30 -7.50 15.52
C THR A 648 32.24 -6.66 14.81
N LYS A 649 31.12 -6.38 15.49
CA LYS A 649 30.02 -5.53 15.01
C LYS A 649 30.19 -4.05 15.38
N LEU A 650 31.23 -3.69 16.14
CA LEU A 650 31.41 -2.33 16.67
C LEU A 650 31.73 -1.32 15.56
N ILE A 651 30.78 -0.45 15.25
CA ILE A 651 30.89 0.60 14.23
C ILE A 651 31.39 1.93 14.80
N TYR A 652 31.05 2.25 16.05
CA TYR A 652 31.40 3.51 16.71
C TYR A 652 32.16 3.28 18.02
N LEU A 653 33.28 3.99 18.20
CA LEU A 653 34.08 3.95 19.42
C LEU A 653 34.53 5.36 19.81
N ASN A 654 34.24 5.78 21.03
CA ASN A 654 34.83 7.00 21.60
C ASN A 654 35.56 6.72 22.92
N ALA A 655 36.89 6.61 22.84
CA ALA A 655 37.78 6.34 23.96
C ALA A 655 38.62 7.56 24.40
N LEU A 656 38.32 8.76 23.90
CA LEU A 656 39.10 9.98 24.19
C LEU A 656 39.15 10.36 25.69
N ASN A 657 40.20 11.08 26.06
CA ASN A 657 40.47 11.56 27.42
C ASN A 657 40.61 10.44 28.47
N ASN A 658 41.10 9.27 28.07
CA ASN A 658 41.50 8.16 28.94
C ASN A 658 43.03 8.05 29.03
N SER A 659 43.69 9.10 29.55
CA SER A 659 45.15 9.32 29.49
C SER A 659 46.08 8.22 30.05
N LYS A 660 45.56 7.11 30.60
CA LYS A 660 46.33 5.93 31.04
C LYS A 660 46.01 4.65 30.25
N LEU A 661 45.04 4.67 29.34
CA LEU A 661 44.73 3.59 28.42
C LEU A 661 45.89 3.50 27.42
N ALA A 662 46.71 2.47 27.57
CA ALA A 662 47.90 2.28 26.76
C ALA A 662 47.56 1.63 25.41
N CYS A 663 46.63 0.68 25.41
CA CYS A 663 46.35 -0.17 24.26
C CYS A 663 44.85 -0.51 24.15
N ILE A 664 44.34 -0.63 22.93
CA ILE A 664 43.02 -1.18 22.61
C ILE A 664 43.27 -2.40 21.73
N GLN A 665 42.95 -3.59 22.25
CA GLN A 665 43.15 -4.85 21.55
C GLN A 665 42.00 -5.08 20.57
N VAL A 666 42.33 -5.48 19.35
CA VAL A 666 41.38 -5.68 18.25
C VAL A 666 41.77 -6.91 17.44
N ASN A 667 40.82 -7.55 16.76
CA ASN A 667 41.15 -8.67 15.88
C ASN A 667 41.86 -8.21 14.58
N GLN A 668 42.37 -9.19 13.83
CA GLN A 668 43.09 -8.96 12.56
C GLN A 668 42.24 -8.25 11.49
N SER A 669 40.90 -8.40 11.50
CA SER A 669 40.04 -7.70 10.54
C SER A 669 40.01 -6.20 10.82
N ILE A 670 39.87 -5.82 12.09
CA ILE A 670 39.76 -4.42 12.53
C ILE A 670 41.12 -3.70 12.41
N ILE A 671 42.25 -4.33 12.75
CA ILE A 671 43.57 -3.67 12.64
C ILE A 671 43.95 -3.36 11.19
N ASN A 672 43.45 -4.12 10.22
CA ASN A 672 43.72 -3.93 8.79
C ASN A 672 43.07 -2.65 8.26
N GLU A 673 41.86 -2.33 8.74
CA GLU A 673 41.11 -1.13 8.40
C GLU A 673 40.33 -0.64 9.63
N ILE A 674 40.99 0.18 10.46
CA ILE A 674 40.36 0.80 11.63
C ILE A 674 39.19 1.68 11.15
N PRO A 675 37.96 1.49 11.66
CA PRO A 675 36.81 2.28 11.24
C PRO A 675 37.02 3.79 11.47
N ILE A 676 36.47 4.60 10.56
CA ILE A 676 36.77 6.05 10.51
C ILE A 676 36.29 6.82 11.75
N ASP A 677 35.21 6.34 12.38
CA ASP A 677 34.58 6.96 13.55
C ASP A 677 35.08 6.39 14.90
N TRP A 678 36.25 5.72 14.91
CA TRP A 678 36.91 5.24 16.12
C TRP A 678 37.93 6.26 16.68
N GLU A 679 37.54 6.97 17.73
CA GLU A 679 38.34 7.99 18.40
C GLU A 679 39.05 7.45 19.66
N LYS A 680 40.35 7.78 19.83
CA LYS A 680 41.16 7.45 21.01
C LYS A 680 42.24 8.50 21.26
N ASP A 681 42.84 8.51 22.44
CA ASP A 681 43.95 9.41 22.77
C ASP A 681 45.19 9.18 21.90
N GLU A 682 45.99 10.23 21.70
CA GLU A 682 47.27 10.17 20.94
C GLU A 682 48.27 9.16 21.54
N THR A 683 48.19 8.90 22.84
CA THR A 683 49.07 8.00 23.58
C THR A 683 48.65 6.53 23.57
N THR A 684 47.42 6.24 23.13
CA THR A 684 46.87 4.89 23.08
C THR A 684 47.18 4.23 21.74
N SER A 685 47.60 2.96 21.70
CA SER A 685 47.74 2.19 20.45
C SER A 685 46.51 1.31 20.17
N TYR A 686 46.29 0.98 18.90
CA TYR A 686 45.53 -0.22 18.53
C TYR A 686 46.54 -1.36 18.32
N SER A 687 46.24 -2.58 18.77
CA SER A 687 47.09 -3.76 18.56
C SER A 687 46.26 -5.03 18.42
N ILE A 688 46.82 -6.06 17.79
CA ILE A 688 46.25 -7.42 17.85
C ILE A 688 46.58 -8.15 19.15
N ASP A 689 47.62 -7.68 19.85
CA ASP A 689 48.01 -8.16 21.16
C ASP A 689 48.51 -6.96 22.00
N CYS A 690 47.92 -6.77 23.18
CA CYS A 690 48.31 -5.73 24.13
C CYS A 690 49.21 -6.26 25.27
N SER A 691 49.73 -7.50 25.16
CA SER A 691 50.52 -8.19 26.20
C SER A 691 51.93 -7.65 26.44
N GLU A 692 52.53 -6.88 25.51
CA GLU A 692 53.93 -6.43 25.56
C GLU A 692 54.29 -5.55 26.79
N SER A 693 54.52 -6.18 27.95
CA SER A 693 55.15 -5.52 29.11
C SER A 693 55.89 -6.43 30.11
N GLU A 694 56.08 -7.72 29.82
CA GLU A 694 56.89 -8.64 30.65
C GLU A 694 58.01 -9.34 29.83
N PRO A 695 59.08 -9.89 30.45
CA PRO A 695 60.28 -10.36 29.73
C PRO A 695 60.34 -11.87 29.44
N ASP A 696 61.16 -12.23 28.44
CA ASP A 696 61.65 -13.57 28.04
C ASP A 696 63.19 -13.60 28.31
N ASP A 697 63.70 -14.67 28.95
CA ASP A 697 65.11 -14.76 29.42
C ASP A 697 66.06 -15.58 28.51
N ASP A 698 65.58 -16.48 27.65
CA ASP A 698 66.43 -17.28 26.74
C ASP A 698 66.26 -17.00 25.24
N GLU A 699 65.37 -16.04 24.91
CA GLU A 699 65.16 -15.44 23.60
C GLU A 699 64.60 -16.43 22.54
N ASP A 700 63.81 -17.43 22.98
CA ASP A 700 63.14 -18.40 22.11
C ASP A 700 61.77 -17.93 21.56
N GLY A 701 61.15 -16.96 22.22
CA GLY A 701 59.87 -16.35 21.85
C GLY A 701 58.69 -16.62 22.79
N ILE A 702 58.85 -17.45 23.84
CA ILE A 702 57.81 -17.70 24.86
C ILE A 702 58.16 -16.98 26.18
N MET A 703 57.18 -16.30 26.78
CA MET A 703 57.43 -15.46 27.97
C MET A 703 57.67 -16.30 29.24
N ASN A 704 58.51 -15.78 30.14
CA ASN A 704 59.04 -16.46 31.34
C ASN A 704 57.99 -17.03 32.33
N ASP A 705 56.73 -16.57 32.29
CA ASP A 705 55.64 -17.05 33.15
C ASP A 705 54.78 -18.14 32.48
N THR A 706 54.96 -18.35 31.17
CA THR A 706 54.33 -19.41 30.37
C THR A 706 55.29 -20.50 29.90
N ASP A 707 56.59 -20.23 29.87
CA ASP A 707 57.65 -21.17 29.47
C ASP A 707 57.86 -22.32 30.49
N LEU A 708 57.87 -23.56 29.97
CA LEU A 708 58.12 -24.81 30.69
C LEU A 708 59.48 -25.45 30.36
N CYS A 709 60.19 -24.95 29.36
CA CYS A 709 61.45 -25.47 28.81
C CYS A 709 62.60 -24.41 28.84
N PRO A 710 62.96 -23.82 30.00
CA PRO A 710 63.71 -22.55 30.13
C PRO A 710 65.23 -22.57 29.80
N ASN A 711 65.67 -23.38 28.85
CA ASN A 711 67.04 -23.41 28.30
C ASN A 711 67.02 -23.88 26.83
N THR A 712 66.11 -23.38 26.00
CA THR A 712 65.92 -23.87 24.64
C THR A 712 67.08 -23.39 23.72
N PRO A 713 67.61 -24.23 22.81
CA PRO A 713 68.79 -23.85 22.04
C PRO A 713 68.50 -22.72 21.03
N ILE A 714 69.12 -21.55 21.26
CA ILE A 714 69.01 -20.35 20.40
C ILE A 714 68.99 -20.68 18.90
N GLY A 715 67.84 -20.40 18.27
CA GLY A 715 67.61 -20.51 16.84
C GLY A 715 66.87 -21.77 16.38
N GLU A 716 66.43 -22.64 17.30
CA GLU A 716 65.41 -23.66 17.03
C GLU A 716 63.99 -23.04 17.13
N ALA A 717 62.99 -23.66 16.49
CA ALA A 717 61.60 -23.25 16.61
C ALA A 717 60.94 -24.01 17.77
N VAL A 718 60.05 -23.34 18.51
CA VAL A 718 59.49 -23.83 19.77
C VAL A 718 57.96 -23.88 19.74
N ASP A 719 57.40 -24.76 20.56
CA ASP A 719 55.96 -24.89 20.77
C ASP A 719 55.43 -23.80 21.74
N PHE A 720 54.12 -23.84 22.05
CA PHE A 720 53.49 -22.87 22.95
C PHE A 720 53.93 -22.99 24.43
N ASN A 721 54.73 -24.00 24.77
CA ASN A 721 55.29 -24.23 26.11
C ASN A 721 56.79 -23.90 26.19
N GLY A 722 57.41 -23.38 25.13
CA GLY A 722 58.84 -23.03 25.06
C GLY A 722 59.76 -24.20 24.71
N CYS A 723 59.25 -25.33 24.23
CA CYS A 723 60.05 -26.53 23.95
C CYS A 723 60.31 -26.68 22.44
N SER A 724 61.55 -26.99 22.02
CA SER A 724 61.83 -27.31 20.61
C SER A 724 61.67 -28.81 20.29
N GLU A 725 61.48 -29.13 19.00
CA GLU A 725 61.42 -30.50 18.46
C GLU A 725 62.56 -31.43 18.94
N SER A 726 63.76 -30.90 19.22
CA SER A 726 64.90 -31.69 19.72
C SER A 726 64.80 -32.05 21.21
N GLN A 727 63.74 -31.59 21.87
CA GLN A 727 63.45 -31.74 23.30
C GLN A 727 62.08 -32.38 23.56
N LEU A 728 61.29 -32.67 22.52
CA LEU A 728 59.96 -33.29 22.56
C LEU A 728 59.98 -34.76 22.09
N ASP A 729 59.12 -35.57 22.70
CA ASP A 729 58.92 -37.02 22.51
C ASP A 729 57.40 -37.23 22.71
N GLU A 730 56.61 -36.86 21.69
CA GLU A 730 55.17 -36.58 21.83
C GLU A 730 54.29 -37.82 21.96
N ASP A 731 54.72 -38.96 21.43
CA ASP A 731 54.02 -40.24 21.56
C ASP A 731 54.56 -41.15 22.69
N GLU A 732 55.60 -40.69 23.41
CA GLU A 732 56.32 -41.37 24.50
C GLU A 732 56.89 -42.76 24.12
N ASP A 733 57.22 -43.02 22.83
CA ASP A 733 57.82 -44.29 22.41
C ASP A 733 59.31 -44.44 22.82
N GLY A 734 59.99 -43.30 23.04
CA GLY A 734 61.40 -43.20 23.41
C GLY A 734 62.36 -42.75 22.29
N ILE A 735 61.86 -42.29 21.15
CA ILE A 735 62.57 -41.57 20.09
C ILE A 735 62.09 -40.11 20.08
N MET A 736 63.02 -39.14 20.00
CA MET A 736 62.67 -37.71 20.00
C MET A 736 62.11 -37.30 18.63
N ASN A 737 61.14 -36.37 18.62
CA ASN A 737 60.45 -35.89 17.41
C ASN A 737 61.41 -35.50 16.27
N ASP A 738 62.54 -34.85 16.56
CA ASP A 738 63.52 -34.38 15.56
C ASP A 738 64.16 -35.49 14.69
N ILE A 739 64.03 -36.75 15.10
CA ILE A 739 64.52 -37.93 14.38
C ILE A 739 63.46 -39.03 14.21
N ASP A 740 62.23 -38.79 14.63
CA ASP A 740 61.10 -39.70 14.42
C ASP A 740 60.51 -39.56 13.01
N LEU A 741 60.00 -40.65 12.44
CA LEU A 741 59.35 -40.67 11.12
C LEU A 741 57.93 -41.24 11.13
N CYS A 742 57.39 -41.59 12.31
CA CYS A 742 56.02 -42.05 12.55
C CYS A 742 55.51 -41.54 13.93
N PRO A 743 55.28 -40.22 14.07
CA PRO A 743 55.13 -39.50 15.35
C PRO A 743 53.78 -39.69 16.09
N ASP A 744 53.06 -40.77 15.80
CA ASP A 744 51.75 -41.10 16.37
C ASP A 744 51.72 -42.55 16.91
N THR A 745 52.88 -43.11 17.26
CA THR A 745 53.01 -44.53 17.57
C THR A 745 52.50 -44.86 18.98
N ALA A 746 51.55 -45.79 19.06
CA ALA A 746 50.84 -46.05 20.31
C ALA A 746 51.75 -46.58 21.45
N ILE A 747 51.77 -45.86 22.58
CA ILE A 747 52.53 -46.15 23.81
C ILE A 747 52.65 -47.66 24.11
N GLY A 748 53.88 -48.17 24.01
CA GLY A 748 54.27 -49.52 24.39
C GLY A 748 54.33 -50.57 23.27
N GLU A 749 54.11 -50.16 22.02
CA GLU A 749 54.50 -50.93 20.82
C GLU A 749 56.04 -51.10 20.75
N VAL A 750 56.54 -51.93 19.82
CA VAL A 750 58.00 -52.10 19.62
C VAL A 750 58.39 -51.57 18.25
N VAL A 751 58.90 -50.34 18.27
CA VAL A 751 59.29 -49.57 17.09
C VAL A 751 60.67 -49.95 16.55
N ASP A 752 60.95 -49.54 15.30
CA ASP A 752 62.27 -49.70 14.70
C ASP A 752 63.20 -48.50 14.97
N SER A 753 64.24 -48.27 14.17
CA SER A 753 65.18 -47.15 14.41
C SER A 753 64.65 -45.78 13.98
N ASN A 754 63.42 -45.72 13.49
CA ASN A 754 62.78 -44.55 12.88
C ASN A 754 61.35 -44.31 13.42
N GLY A 755 61.00 -44.81 14.62
CA GLY A 755 59.69 -44.61 15.26
C GLY A 755 58.52 -45.47 14.77
N CYS A 756 58.62 -46.10 13.60
CA CYS A 756 57.43 -46.71 12.99
C CYS A 756 56.99 -48.06 13.57
N ALA A 757 55.72 -48.15 14.01
CA ALA A 757 55.00 -49.40 14.25
C ALA A 757 54.36 -49.98 12.97
N GLU A 758 54.05 -51.28 12.96
CA GLU A 758 53.54 -52.03 11.79
C GLU A 758 52.06 -51.68 11.41
N SER A 759 51.44 -50.70 12.09
CA SER A 759 50.00 -50.40 12.03
C SER A 759 49.59 -49.10 11.31
N GLN A 760 50.52 -48.22 10.91
CA GLN A 760 50.20 -46.85 10.44
C GLN A 760 50.60 -46.62 8.97
N LEU A 761 49.82 -47.14 8.01
CA LEU A 761 49.99 -46.87 6.57
C LEU A 761 48.65 -46.90 5.80
N ASP A 762 48.42 -45.83 5.01
CA ASP A 762 47.52 -45.62 3.83
C ASP A 762 46.22 -44.78 3.97
N ASP A 763 45.91 -43.99 2.91
CA ASP A 763 44.89 -42.91 2.79
C ASP A 763 43.67 -43.31 1.90
N ASP A 764 42.40 -43.03 2.27
CA ASP A 764 41.19 -43.23 1.40
C ASP A 764 39.89 -42.52 1.95
N ASP A 765 39.68 -41.19 1.81
CA ASP A 765 38.44 -40.48 2.24
C ASP A 765 37.74 -39.63 1.12
N ASP A 766 36.41 -39.52 1.23
CA ASP A 766 35.40 -39.00 0.27
C ASP A 766 34.19 -38.49 1.11
N ASP A 767 33.91 -37.16 1.11
CA ASP A 767 33.09 -36.46 2.12
C ASP A 767 31.59 -36.36 1.78
N ASP A 768 31.21 -36.28 0.50
CA ASP A 768 29.80 -36.21 0.07
C ASP A 768 29.24 -37.55 -0.45
N GLU A 769 30.09 -38.59 -0.52
CA GLU A 769 29.80 -39.95 -0.98
C GLU A 769 29.37 -40.05 -2.47
N ASP A 770 29.72 -39.07 -3.33
CA ASP A 770 29.43 -39.13 -4.78
C ASP A 770 30.31 -40.16 -5.54
N GLY A 771 31.45 -40.54 -4.95
CA GLY A 771 32.45 -41.47 -5.48
C GLY A 771 33.73 -40.83 -6.04
N ILE A 772 33.93 -39.52 -5.87
CA ILE A 772 35.10 -38.73 -6.23
C ILE A 772 35.76 -38.21 -4.94
N MET A 773 36.98 -38.67 -4.67
CA MET A 773 37.72 -38.27 -3.45
C MET A 773 37.94 -36.75 -3.39
N ASN A 774 37.83 -36.18 -2.18
CA ASN A 774 37.90 -34.74 -1.85
C ASN A 774 39.07 -33.97 -2.48
N ASN A 775 40.17 -34.64 -2.80
CA ASN A 775 41.36 -34.03 -3.39
C ASN A 775 41.29 -33.78 -4.91
N ILE A 776 40.23 -34.27 -5.57
CA ILE A 776 39.98 -34.12 -7.01
C ILE A 776 38.53 -33.72 -7.35
N ASP A 777 37.65 -33.62 -6.35
CA ASP A 777 36.30 -33.07 -6.48
C ASP A 777 36.33 -31.53 -6.58
N LEU A 778 35.43 -30.97 -7.40
CA LEU A 778 35.21 -29.54 -7.63
C LEU A 778 33.77 -29.09 -7.30
N CYS A 779 32.87 -30.01 -6.94
CA CYS A 779 31.47 -29.77 -6.61
C CYS A 779 31.09 -30.41 -5.24
N PRO A 780 31.67 -29.97 -4.11
CA PRO A 780 31.69 -30.68 -2.81
C PRO A 780 30.38 -30.67 -1.99
N ASP A 781 29.24 -30.59 -2.66
CA ASP A 781 27.90 -30.56 -2.07
C ASP A 781 26.91 -31.37 -2.96
N THR A 782 27.38 -32.41 -3.66
CA THR A 782 26.56 -33.12 -4.64
C THR A 782 25.55 -34.06 -3.97
N ALA A 783 24.30 -33.99 -4.44
CA ALA A 783 23.21 -34.70 -3.78
C ALA A 783 23.36 -36.23 -3.91
N ILE A 784 23.44 -36.93 -2.77
CA ILE A 784 23.62 -38.38 -2.67
C ILE A 784 22.71 -39.15 -3.65
N GLY A 785 23.35 -39.76 -4.65
CA GLY A 785 22.71 -40.62 -5.64
C GLY A 785 22.49 -40.00 -7.03
N GLU A 786 22.90 -38.75 -7.26
CA GLU A 786 23.00 -38.20 -8.62
C GLU A 786 24.19 -38.81 -9.40
N ALA A 787 24.19 -38.64 -10.72
CA ALA A 787 25.22 -39.21 -11.59
C ALA A 787 26.22 -38.11 -11.98
N VAL A 788 27.40 -38.16 -11.36
CA VAL A 788 28.43 -37.13 -11.47
C VAL A 788 29.40 -37.35 -12.63
N ASP A 789 30.03 -36.26 -13.07
CA ASP A 789 31.08 -36.26 -14.08
C ASP A 789 32.47 -36.58 -13.46
N SER A 790 33.57 -36.33 -14.19
CA SER A 790 34.92 -36.61 -13.67
C SER A 790 35.46 -35.57 -12.67
N ASN A 791 34.66 -34.56 -12.32
CA ASN A 791 35.00 -33.48 -11.41
C ASN A 791 34.02 -33.40 -10.20
N GLY A 792 33.15 -34.39 -10.02
CA GLY A 792 32.15 -34.46 -8.96
C GLY A 792 30.84 -33.70 -9.20
N CYS A 793 30.64 -33.13 -10.40
CA CYS A 793 29.47 -32.30 -10.68
C CYS A 793 28.35 -33.09 -11.37
N SER A 794 27.09 -32.90 -10.95
CA SER A 794 25.88 -33.46 -11.57
C SER A 794 25.17 -32.45 -12.48
N GLU A 795 24.26 -32.92 -13.36
CA GLU A 795 23.51 -32.08 -14.30
C GLU A 795 22.65 -30.98 -13.61
N SER A 796 22.32 -31.12 -12.33
CA SER A 796 21.59 -30.10 -11.55
C SER A 796 22.48 -28.96 -11.03
N GLN A 797 23.79 -29.09 -11.18
CA GLN A 797 24.81 -28.11 -10.77
C GLN A 797 25.58 -27.53 -11.98
N LEU A 798 25.26 -27.97 -13.20
CA LEU A 798 25.87 -27.49 -14.44
C LEU A 798 24.98 -26.43 -15.11
N ASP A 799 25.62 -25.38 -15.58
CA ASP A 799 25.07 -24.29 -16.38
C ASP A 799 25.99 -24.15 -17.60
N ASP A 800 25.63 -24.82 -18.70
CA ASP A 800 26.51 -25.05 -19.87
C ASP A 800 26.68 -23.79 -20.75
N ASP A 801 25.74 -22.83 -20.69
CA ASP A 801 25.78 -21.58 -21.45
C ASP A 801 25.97 -20.30 -20.60
N GLU A 802 26.07 -20.46 -19.28
CA GLU A 802 26.37 -19.44 -18.27
C GLU A 802 25.29 -18.33 -18.21
N ASP A 803 24.01 -18.69 -18.42
CA ASP A 803 22.86 -17.75 -18.36
C ASP A 803 22.26 -17.57 -16.95
N GLY A 804 22.58 -18.46 -16.02
CA GLY A 804 22.11 -18.48 -14.64
C GLY A 804 20.96 -19.44 -14.34
N ILE A 805 20.53 -20.25 -15.32
CA ILE A 805 19.54 -21.32 -15.18
C ILE A 805 20.23 -22.68 -15.41
N MET A 806 20.17 -23.58 -14.42
CA MET A 806 20.85 -24.88 -14.50
C MET A 806 20.26 -25.77 -15.61
N ASN A 807 21.11 -26.61 -16.21
CA ASN A 807 20.83 -27.48 -17.36
C ASN A 807 19.59 -28.39 -17.16
N ASP A 808 19.22 -28.72 -15.92
CA ASP A 808 18.10 -29.60 -15.58
C ASP A 808 16.72 -28.90 -15.66
N ILE A 809 16.69 -27.57 -15.56
CA ILE A 809 15.49 -26.72 -15.62
C ILE A 809 15.49 -25.75 -16.81
N ASP A 810 16.61 -25.58 -17.51
CA ASP A 810 16.70 -24.77 -18.72
C ASP A 810 15.99 -25.42 -19.94
N LEU A 811 15.20 -24.61 -20.65
CA LEU A 811 14.50 -24.98 -21.88
C LEU A 811 15.14 -24.36 -23.14
N CYS A 812 16.18 -23.54 -22.99
CA CYS A 812 16.84 -22.73 -24.01
C CYS A 812 18.41 -22.84 -23.98
N PRO A 813 19.01 -24.06 -24.02
CA PRO A 813 20.44 -24.36 -23.70
C PRO A 813 21.47 -23.97 -24.77
N GLU A 814 21.24 -22.86 -25.47
CA GLU A 814 22.24 -22.15 -26.27
C GLU A 814 22.03 -20.62 -26.12
N THR A 815 21.55 -20.15 -24.95
CA THR A 815 21.37 -18.74 -24.64
C THR A 815 22.73 -18.04 -24.58
N PRO A 816 22.93 -16.90 -25.27
CA PRO A 816 24.21 -16.21 -25.23
C PRO A 816 24.52 -15.60 -23.85
N TYR A 817 25.65 -15.99 -23.26
CA TYR A 817 26.23 -15.40 -22.03
C TYR A 817 25.99 -13.89 -21.88
N GLY A 818 25.27 -13.53 -20.81
CA GLY A 818 24.94 -12.14 -20.44
C GLY A 818 23.66 -11.57 -21.07
N GLU A 819 22.88 -12.37 -21.79
CA GLU A 819 21.47 -12.05 -22.12
C GLU A 819 20.59 -12.17 -20.85
N ALA A 820 19.41 -11.54 -20.87
CA ALA A 820 18.46 -11.63 -19.76
C ALA A 820 17.40 -12.69 -20.07
N VAL A 821 17.18 -13.62 -19.14
CA VAL A 821 16.30 -14.78 -19.33
C VAL A 821 15.13 -14.80 -18.36
N ASP A 822 14.07 -15.54 -18.74
CA ASP A 822 12.99 -15.91 -17.85
C ASP A 822 13.33 -17.15 -17.01
N SER A 823 12.39 -17.63 -16.19
CA SER A 823 12.59 -18.77 -15.29
C SER A 823 12.78 -20.13 -15.99
N ASN A 824 12.93 -20.16 -17.32
CA ASN A 824 13.17 -21.35 -18.12
C ASN A 824 14.38 -21.16 -19.07
N GLY A 825 15.28 -20.21 -18.77
CA GLY A 825 16.47 -19.87 -19.57
C GLY A 825 16.18 -19.18 -20.92
N CYS A 826 14.92 -18.80 -21.17
CA CYS A 826 14.53 -18.25 -22.46
C CYS A 826 14.54 -16.71 -22.47
N PHE A 827 15.01 -16.13 -23.58
CA PHE A 827 15.15 -14.67 -23.78
C PHE A 827 13.94 -13.85 -23.30
N PHE A 828 14.20 -12.92 -22.37
CA PHE A 828 13.21 -12.05 -21.76
C PHE A 828 13.56 -10.57 -21.89
N LEU A 829 12.57 -9.74 -22.25
CA LEU A 829 12.70 -8.29 -22.24
C LEU A 829 11.56 -7.65 -21.42
N PRO A 830 11.87 -6.92 -20.33
CA PRO A 830 10.87 -6.26 -19.50
C PRO A 830 9.90 -5.35 -20.27
N SER A 831 8.65 -5.28 -19.82
CA SER A 831 7.60 -4.44 -20.44
C SER A 831 7.87 -2.93 -20.32
N ASN A 832 8.68 -2.52 -19.35
CA ASN A 832 9.15 -1.14 -19.16
C ASN A 832 10.41 -0.80 -19.97
N ASN A 833 10.93 -1.70 -20.82
CA ASN A 833 12.12 -1.44 -21.62
C ASN A 833 11.96 -0.27 -22.59
N PHE A 834 10.73 0.05 -23.01
CA PHE A 834 10.44 1.16 -23.92
C PHE A 834 9.68 2.30 -23.24
N THR A 835 10.27 3.48 -23.20
CA THR A 835 9.57 4.73 -22.91
C THR A 835 9.01 5.28 -24.23
N ILE A 836 7.71 5.57 -24.25
CA ILE A 836 7.00 6.07 -25.44
C ILE A 836 6.37 7.42 -25.09
N GLU A 837 6.77 8.46 -25.80
CA GLU A 837 6.23 9.81 -25.65
C GLU A 837 5.68 10.32 -26.99
N THR A 838 4.64 11.15 -26.93
CA THR A 838 4.01 11.74 -28.11
C THR A 838 3.92 13.25 -27.99
N LEU A 839 4.32 13.95 -29.06
CA LEU A 839 4.04 15.36 -29.27
C LEU A 839 2.86 15.51 -30.24
N SER A 840 1.78 16.14 -29.78
CA SER A 840 0.63 16.52 -30.59
C SER A 840 1.03 17.41 -31.77
N GLU A 841 0.21 17.50 -32.82
CA GLU A 841 0.49 18.46 -33.91
C GLU A 841 0.59 19.89 -33.37
N SER A 842 1.52 20.71 -33.87
CA SER A 842 1.65 22.10 -33.40
C SER A 842 0.45 22.99 -33.80
N CYS A 843 -0.31 22.56 -34.81
CA CYS A 843 -1.60 23.14 -35.17
C CYS A 843 -2.46 22.09 -35.92
N PRO A 844 -3.79 22.23 -35.97
CA PRO A 844 -4.65 21.25 -36.62
C PRO A 844 -4.32 20.99 -38.10
N ASN A 845 -4.30 19.73 -38.51
CA ASN A 845 -4.00 19.26 -39.87
C ASN A 845 -2.60 19.67 -40.35
N LYS A 846 -1.63 19.78 -39.44
CA LYS A 846 -0.25 20.05 -39.82
C LYS A 846 0.52 18.80 -40.18
N SER A 847 0.08 17.63 -39.72
CA SER A 847 0.83 16.39 -39.83
C SER A 847 2.26 16.54 -39.37
N ASN A 848 2.48 17.20 -38.23
CA ASN A 848 3.78 17.44 -37.64
C ASN A 848 3.86 17.01 -36.17
N GLY A 849 2.96 16.11 -35.74
CA GLY A 849 3.12 15.41 -34.47
C GLY A 849 4.33 14.48 -34.53
N GLU A 850 4.86 14.14 -33.36
CA GLU A 850 6.07 13.34 -33.23
C GLU A 850 5.86 12.20 -32.24
N LEU A 851 6.42 11.04 -32.55
CA LEU A 851 6.52 9.89 -31.67
C LEU A 851 7.99 9.73 -31.27
N PHE A 852 8.27 9.76 -29.98
CA PHE A 852 9.58 9.45 -29.41
C PHE A 852 9.52 8.06 -28.76
N ILE A 853 10.46 7.19 -29.10
CA ILE A 853 10.65 5.91 -28.44
C ILE A 853 12.10 5.87 -27.93
N SER A 854 12.28 5.55 -26.66
CA SER A 854 13.59 5.32 -26.04
C SER A 854 13.61 3.92 -25.43
N ALA A 855 14.63 3.13 -25.76
CA ALA A 855 14.88 1.81 -25.20
C ALA A 855 15.93 1.89 -24.08
N LEU A 856 15.67 1.22 -22.95
CA LEU A 856 16.59 1.11 -21.82
C LEU A 856 17.77 0.20 -22.16
N ASN A 857 17.50 -1.01 -22.64
CA ASN A 857 18.53 -1.92 -23.13
C ASN A 857 18.95 -1.54 -24.55
N MET A 858 20.26 -1.33 -24.77
CA MET A 858 20.83 -0.84 -26.03
C MET A 858 21.52 -1.92 -26.88
N ASN A 859 21.48 -3.17 -26.42
CA ASN A 859 22.18 -4.29 -27.06
C ASN A 859 21.45 -4.81 -28.31
N TYR A 860 20.13 -4.63 -28.37
CA TYR A 860 19.30 -5.14 -29.47
C TYR A 860 19.02 -4.09 -30.55
N ASN A 861 18.86 -4.56 -31.79
CA ASN A 861 18.41 -3.76 -32.92
C ASN A 861 16.89 -3.92 -33.08
N TYR A 862 16.12 -3.08 -32.38
CA TYR A 862 14.67 -3.07 -32.43
C TYR A 862 14.15 -2.62 -33.79
N ILE A 863 13.05 -3.22 -34.25
CA ILE A 863 12.29 -2.78 -35.41
C ILE A 863 10.82 -2.54 -35.04
N PHE A 864 10.20 -1.55 -35.66
CA PHE A 864 8.74 -1.37 -35.60
C PHE A 864 8.21 -0.81 -36.92
N SER A 865 6.90 -0.90 -37.13
CA SER A 865 6.23 -0.35 -38.31
C SER A 865 5.08 0.55 -37.88
N ILE A 866 5.09 1.80 -38.33
CA ILE A 866 4.00 2.77 -38.14
C ILE A 866 3.64 3.35 -39.51
N ASN A 867 2.35 3.42 -39.84
CA ASN A 867 1.86 3.78 -41.18
C ASN A 867 2.46 2.95 -42.35
N GLY A 868 2.92 1.72 -42.08
CA GLY A 868 3.57 0.86 -43.07
C GLY A 868 4.98 1.31 -43.49
N THR A 869 5.58 2.24 -42.75
CA THR A 869 7.01 2.55 -42.83
C THR A 869 7.72 1.83 -41.69
N ASN A 870 8.79 1.08 -42.01
CA ASN A 870 9.57 0.36 -41.01
C ASN A 870 10.72 1.24 -40.51
N TYR A 871 10.93 1.22 -39.20
CA TYR A 871 11.94 1.97 -38.48
C TYR A 871 12.79 1.01 -37.65
N ASN A 872 14.09 1.26 -37.60
CA ASN A 872 15.05 0.47 -36.83
C ASN A 872 15.78 1.39 -35.84
N PHE A 873 15.98 0.95 -34.61
CA PHE A 873 16.68 1.71 -33.58
C PHE A 873 17.30 0.79 -32.52
N THR A 874 18.33 1.27 -31.81
CA THR A 874 18.95 0.55 -30.68
C THR A 874 18.78 1.27 -29.35
N LYS A 875 18.54 2.58 -29.37
CA LYS A 875 18.32 3.39 -28.17
C LYS A 875 17.17 4.36 -28.36
N ASP A 876 17.41 5.49 -29.02
CA ASP A 876 16.43 6.57 -29.18
C ASP A 876 16.00 6.68 -30.65
N ILE A 877 14.72 6.91 -30.90
CA ILE A 877 14.19 7.23 -32.23
C ILE A 877 13.02 8.22 -32.16
N THR A 878 13.01 9.17 -33.10
CA THR A 878 11.92 10.11 -33.31
C THR A 878 11.28 9.87 -34.68
N VAL A 879 9.97 9.64 -34.71
CA VAL A 879 9.16 9.62 -35.91
C VAL A 879 8.35 10.91 -35.96
N SER A 880 8.89 11.91 -36.64
CA SER A 880 8.19 13.17 -36.95
C SER A 880 7.23 13.02 -38.14
N GLU A 881 6.47 14.08 -38.40
CA GLU A 881 5.51 14.20 -39.51
C GLU A 881 4.29 13.26 -39.39
N LEU A 882 3.89 12.91 -38.17
CA LEU A 882 2.65 12.16 -37.90
C LEU A 882 1.43 13.10 -37.91
N SER A 883 0.32 12.60 -38.45
CA SER A 883 -0.98 13.27 -38.47
C SER A 883 -1.75 13.05 -37.17
N ALA A 884 -2.65 13.97 -36.83
CA ALA A 884 -3.59 13.76 -35.75
C ALA A 884 -4.39 12.44 -35.96
N GLY A 885 -4.38 11.56 -34.96
CA GLY A 885 -5.04 10.26 -35.03
C GLY A 885 -4.45 9.20 -34.10
N ASN A 886 -5.09 8.03 -34.10
CA ASN A 886 -4.66 6.87 -33.32
C ASN A 886 -3.69 6.02 -34.16
N TYR A 887 -2.62 5.54 -33.53
CA TYR A 887 -1.64 4.67 -34.15
C TYR A 887 -1.43 3.42 -33.31
N GLU A 888 -1.43 2.27 -33.97
CA GLU A 888 -1.04 0.99 -33.41
C GLU A 888 0.26 0.55 -34.10
N PHE A 889 1.23 0.12 -33.30
CA PHE A 889 2.49 -0.44 -33.80
C PHE A 889 3.03 -1.47 -32.79
N CYS A 890 3.84 -2.41 -33.26
CA CYS A 890 4.55 -3.33 -32.40
C CYS A 890 6.06 -3.21 -32.62
N ILE A 891 6.82 -3.27 -31.53
CA ILE A 891 8.28 -3.30 -31.51
C ILE A 891 8.71 -4.77 -31.37
N SER A 892 9.55 -5.24 -32.28
CA SER A 892 10.12 -6.59 -32.30
C SER A 892 11.64 -6.56 -32.46
N ILE A 893 12.31 -7.68 -32.18
CA ILE A 893 13.76 -7.85 -32.37
C ILE A 893 13.95 -8.87 -33.50
N PRO A 894 14.61 -8.52 -34.63
CA PRO A 894 14.75 -9.40 -35.79
C PRO A 894 15.49 -10.71 -35.53
N ASP A 895 16.34 -10.73 -34.50
CA ASP A 895 17.15 -11.89 -34.12
C ASP A 895 16.36 -12.87 -33.21
N TYR A 896 15.17 -12.48 -32.73
CA TYR A 896 14.27 -13.28 -31.90
C TYR A 896 12.87 -13.40 -32.54
N ASP A 897 12.67 -14.47 -33.34
CA ASP A 897 11.52 -14.68 -34.26
C ASP A 897 10.10 -14.65 -33.62
N ASN A 898 9.98 -14.59 -32.29
CA ASN A 898 8.69 -14.53 -31.57
C ASN A 898 8.51 -13.30 -30.65
N PHE A 899 9.51 -12.41 -30.51
CA PHE A 899 9.40 -11.26 -29.61
C PHE A 899 8.65 -10.08 -30.25
N SER A 900 7.55 -9.62 -29.62
CA SER A 900 6.78 -8.46 -30.08
C SER A 900 5.99 -7.81 -28.94
N GLN A 901 6.28 -6.54 -28.61
CA GLN A 901 5.49 -5.72 -27.69
C GLN A 901 4.69 -4.68 -28.48
N CYS A 902 3.37 -4.61 -28.28
CA CYS A 902 2.46 -3.77 -29.06
C CYS A 902 1.92 -2.58 -28.27
N TYR A 903 1.84 -1.43 -28.93
CA TYR A 903 1.47 -0.15 -28.33
C TYR A 903 0.42 0.57 -29.18
N ALA A 904 -0.52 1.23 -28.49
CA ALA A 904 -1.48 2.15 -29.08
C ALA A 904 -1.21 3.56 -28.54
N ILE A 905 -1.01 4.53 -29.44
CA ILE A 905 -0.78 5.93 -29.10
C ILE A 905 -1.80 6.84 -29.78
N VAL A 906 -1.98 8.04 -29.25
CA VAL A 906 -2.78 9.11 -29.86
C VAL A 906 -1.87 10.29 -30.13
N ILE A 907 -1.81 10.73 -31.39
CA ILE A 907 -1.28 12.05 -31.74
C ILE A 907 -2.49 12.98 -31.76
N ASP A 908 -2.60 13.87 -30.78
CA ASP A 908 -3.70 14.84 -30.77
C ASP A 908 -3.57 15.86 -31.91
N SER A 909 -4.73 16.32 -32.39
CA SER A 909 -4.80 17.52 -33.23
C SER A 909 -4.29 18.73 -32.47
N GLY A 910 -3.53 19.58 -33.16
CA GLY A 910 -3.08 20.83 -32.57
C GLY A 910 -4.22 21.72 -32.13
N ILE A 911 -3.93 22.56 -31.15
CA ILE A 911 -4.93 23.35 -30.42
C ILE A 911 -5.53 24.45 -31.31
N ILE A 912 -6.82 24.73 -31.11
CA ILE A 912 -7.52 25.89 -31.69
C ILE A 912 -7.84 26.86 -30.56
N ILE A 913 -7.65 28.17 -30.77
CA ILE A 913 -7.98 29.18 -29.75
C ILE A 913 -9.46 29.12 -29.36
N SER A 914 -9.73 28.86 -28.09
CA SER A 914 -11.07 28.82 -27.51
C SER A 914 -11.14 29.71 -26.26
N ALA A 915 -12.26 30.42 -26.08
CA ALA A 915 -12.44 31.35 -24.97
C ALA A 915 -13.91 31.53 -24.60
N LYS A 916 -14.19 31.67 -23.30
CA LYS A 916 -15.43 32.26 -22.82
C LYS A 916 -15.34 33.78 -23.00
N SER A 917 -16.46 34.39 -23.41
CA SER A 917 -16.59 35.85 -23.42
C SER A 917 -17.97 36.26 -22.94
N SER A 918 -18.01 37.17 -21.98
CA SER A 918 -19.23 37.80 -21.47
C SER A 918 -19.16 39.31 -21.67
N ILE A 919 -20.32 39.95 -21.81
CA ILE A 919 -20.43 41.39 -22.02
C ILE A 919 -21.50 41.92 -21.08
N GLU A 920 -21.12 42.75 -20.11
CA GLU A 920 -22.04 43.37 -19.16
C GLU A 920 -21.95 44.90 -19.26
N SER A 921 -23.06 45.56 -19.59
CA SER A 921 -23.27 47.03 -19.65
C SER A 921 -22.35 47.88 -20.55
N ASN A 922 -21.18 47.35 -20.96
CA ASN A 922 -20.19 47.79 -21.96
C ASN A 922 -18.80 47.16 -21.72
N LEU A 923 -18.61 46.39 -20.65
CA LEU A 923 -17.35 45.71 -20.35
C LEU A 923 -17.39 44.30 -20.95
N ALA A 924 -16.47 44.01 -21.88
CA ALA A 924 -16.22 42.65 -22.33
C ALA A 924 -15.16 42.01 -21.42
N THR A 925 -15.48 40.84 -20.87
CA THR A 925 -14.52 39.96 -20.21
C THR A 925 -14.26 38.78 -21.13
N VAL A 926 -12.98 38.44 -21.34
CA VAL A 926 -12.54 37.30 -22.15
C VAL A 926 -11.64 36.43 -21.29
N GLU A 927 -11.95 35.14 -21.25
CA GLU A 927 -11.21 34.10 -20.56
C GLU A 927 -10.84 33.03 -21.58
N ILE A 928 -9.56 32.99 -21.96
CA ILE A 928 -8.98 32.00 -22.85
C ILE A 928 -8.96 30.66 -22.13
N ILE A 929 -9.60 29.64 -22.72
CA ILE A 929 -9.58 28.25 -22.25
C ILE A 929 -8.42 27.53 -22.92
N GLU A 930 -8.22 27.75 -24.23
CA GLU A 930 -7.15 27.15 -25.03
C GLU A 930 -6.51 28.18 -25.96
N GLY A 931 -5.18 28.05 -26.17
CA GLY A 931 -4.39 28.86 -27.09
C GLY A 931 -3.09 29.38 -26.48
N THR A 932 -2.09 29.67 -27.31
CA THR A 932 -0.73 30.01 -26.84
C THR A 932 -0.52 31.50 -26.57
N ALA A 933 -0.17 31.86 -25.33
CA ALA A 933 0.20 33.22 -24.95
C ALA A 933 1.53 33.69 -25.60
N PRO A 934 1.77 35.01 -25.77
CA PRO A 934 0.90 36.13 -25.45
C PRO A 934 -0.22 36.36 -26.48
N TYR A 935 -1.41 36.66 -25.97
CA TYR A 935 -2.58 37.01 -26.77
C TYR A 935 -2.52 38.47 -27.23
N THR A 936 -2.87 38.72 -28.50
CA THR A 936 -3.02 40.06 -29.08
C THR A 936 -4.50 40.34 -29.34
N ILE A 937 -5.02 41.39 -28.70
CA ILE A 937 -6.44 41.76 -28.76
C ILE A 937 -6.61 42.91 -29.76
N PHE A 938 -7.59 42.79 -30.65
CA PHE A 938 -8.00 43.80 -31.61
C PHE A 938 -9.48 44.15 -31.41
N ILE A 939 -9.82 45.42 -31.64
CA ILE A 939 -11.21 45.88 -31.80
C ILE A 939 -11.34 46.52 -33.18
N ASN A 940 -12.29 46.03 -33.98
CA ASN A 940 -12.54 46.49 -35.35
C ASN A 940 -11.27 46.50 -36.22
N GLY A 941 -10.42 45.47 -36.07
CA GLY A 941 -9.15 45.31 -36.79
C GLY A 941 -8.00 46.21 -36.33
N LYS A 942 -8.16 46.97 -35.23
CA LYS A 942 -7.09 47.77 -34.63
C LYS A 942 -6.61 47.13 -33.33
N GLU A 943 -5.29 46.91 -33.21
CA GLU A 943 -4.67 46.37 -32.00
C GLU A 943 -4.93 47.30 -30.80
N LEU A 944 -5.35 46.69 -29.68
CA LEU A 944 -5.67 47.37 -28.43
C LEU A 944 -4.55 47.15 -27.39
N PHE A 945 -4.21 45.90 -27.08
CA PHE A 945 -3.10 45.52 -26.21
C PHE A 945 -2.67 44.05 -26.44
N LYS A 946 -1.56 43.66 -25.82
CA LYS A 946 -1.10 42.27 -25.71
C LYS A 946 -0.99 41.87 -24.24
N THR A 947 -1.27 40.61 -23.92
CA THR A 947 -1.23 40.08 -22.55
C THR A 947 -0.75 38.64 -22.52
N GLY A 948 -0.06 38.24 -21.44
CA GLY A 948 0.24 36.84 -21.13
C GLY A 948 -0.88 36.15 -20.33
N ASN A 949 -1.76 36.92 -19.68
CA ASN A 949 -2.83 36.39 -18.84
C ASN A 949 -3.94 35.79 -19.70
N SER A 950 -4.46 34.62 -19.30
CA SER A 950 -5.62 33.97 -19.93
C SER A 950 -6.93 34.72 -19.72
N SER A 951 -7.09 35.47 -18.62
CA SER A 951 -8.28 36.28 -18.34
C SER A 951 -7.98 37.78 -18.36
N PHE A 952 -8.82 38.55 -19.05
CA PHE A 952 -8.70 40.00 -19.22
C PHE A 952 -10.04 40.67 -19.58
N ASN A 953 -10.16 41.98 -19.30
CA ASN A 953 -11.36 42.76 -19.64
C ASN A 953 -11.03 44.09 -20.33
N PHE A 954 -11.97 44.61 -21.11
CA PHE A 954 -11.86 45.88 -21.84
C PHE A 954 -13.23 46.42 -22.27
N ILE A 955 -13.30 47.73 -22.54
CA ILE A 955 -14.55 48.43 -22.88
C ILE A 955 -14.88 48.24 -24.38
N VAL A 956 -16.13 47.92 -24.68
CA VAL A 956 -16.68 47.68 -26.03
C VAL A 956 -17.99 48.44 -26.26
N LYS A 957 -18.45 48.50 -27.52
CA LYS A 957 -19.72 49.09 -27.96
C LYS A 957 -20.52 48.11 -28.82
N HIS A 958 -21.83 48.31 -28.91
CA HIS A 958 -22.66 47.55 -29.84
C HIS A 958 -22.12 47.65 -31.27
N GLY A 959 -21.99 46.50 -31.94
CA GLY A 959 -21.43 46.40 -33.29
C GLY A 959 -19.90 46.35 -33.36
N ASP A 960 -19.17 46.45 -32.24
CA ASP A 960 -17.72 46.20 -32.23
C ASP A 960 -17.43 44.72 -32.54
N GLN A 961 -16.38 44.48 -33.32
CA GLN A 961 -15.82 43.16 -33.57
C GLN A 961 -14.56 42.99 -32.73
N ILE A 962 -14.64 42.14 -31.70
CA ILE A 962 -13.51 41.66 -30.91
C ILE A 962 -12.80 40.58 -31.74
N GLU A 963 -11.48 40.66 -31.84
CA GLU A 963 -10.64 39.68 -32.50
C GLU A 963 -9.43 39.38 -31.61
N VAL A 964 -9.23 38.13 -31.22
CA VAL A 964 -8.12 37.68 -30.35
C VAL A 964 -7.24 36.69 -31.11
N LYS A 965 -5.94 36.96 -31.14
CA LYS A 965 -4.92 36.12 -31.76
C LYS A 965 -3.94 35.61 -30.73
N THR A 966 -3.56 34.35 -30.82
CA THR A 966 -2.49 33.75 -30.02
C THR A 966 -1.11 34.09 -30.62
N ALA A 967 -0.03 33.66 -29.96
CA ALA A 967 1.32 33.78 -30.49
C ALA A 967 1.54 32.85 -31.71
N ASN A 968 0.94 31.66 -31.69
CA ASN A 968 1.01 30.68 -32.76
C ASN A 968 -0.04 30.98 -33.83
N THR A 969 0.39 31.61 -34.93
CA THR A 969 -0.47 32.11 -36.03
C THR A 969 -1.39 31.07 -36.71
N CYS A 970 -1.28 29.80 -36.36
CA CYS A 970 -2.03 28.68 -36.91
C CYS A 970 -3.12 28.11 -35.97
N GLU A 971 -3.16 28.50 -34.69
CA GLU A 971 -4.24 28.12 -33.74
C GLU A 971 -5.56 28.85 -34.05
N GLY A 972 -5.62 29.61 -35.14
CA GLY A 972 -6.80 30.35 -35.58
C GLY A 972 -6.85 31.77 -35.01
N THR A 973 -8.07 32.29 -34.91
CA THR A 973 -8.33 33.65 -34.41
C THR A 973 -9.77 33.67 -33.89
N LEU A 974 -9.95 33.99 -32.61
CA LEU A 974 -11.27 34.08 -32.02
C LEU A 974 -11.91 35.41 -32.41
N ILE A 975 -13.07 35.36 -33.07
CA ILE A 975 -13.81 36.53 -33.51
C ILE A 975 -15.18 36.54 -32.84
N LYS A 976 -15.49 37.62 -32.11
CA LYS A 976 -16.78 37.83 -31.44
C LYS A 976 -17.33 39.20 -31.80
N ALA A 977 -18.54 39.23 -32.38
CA ALA A 977 -19.31 40.46 -32.52
C ALA A 977 -20.00 40.80 -31.18
N VAL A 978 -20.00 42.08 -30.83
CA VAL A 978 -20.62 42.62 -29.61
C VAL A 978 -22.06 43.00 -29.91
N ASP A 979 -23.00 42.16 -29.47
CA ASP A 979 -24.41 42.55 -29.37
C ASP A 979 -24.74 42.92 -27.92
N LEU A 980 -25.52 43.99 -27.74
CA LEU A 980 -25.98 44.51 -26.44
C LEU A 980 -27.51 44.47 -26.32
N PHE A 981 -28.21 43.82 -27.28
CA PHE A 981 -29.67 43.87 -27.41
C PHE A 981 -30.37 42.50 -27.38
N ASP A 982 -29.66 41.41 -27.09
CA ASP A 982 -30.21 40.03 -27.09
C ASP A 982 -31.24 39.76 -25.96
N GLU A 983 -31.37 40.64 -24.96
CA GLU A 983 -32.21 40.44 -23.76
C GLU A 983 -33.66 40.97 -23.86
N LEU A 984 -34.20 41.18 -25.08
CA LEU A 984 -35.54 41.74 -25.29
C LEU A 984 -36.69 40.75 -24.99
N LEU A 985 -36.98 40.55 -23.70
CA LEU A 985 -38.02 39.65 -23.20
C LEU A 985 -39.42 40.29 -23.17
N VAL A 986 -40.48 39.47 -23.33
CA VAL A 986 -41.89 39.93 -23.23
C VAL A 986 -42.73 39.01 -22.35
N TYR A 987 -43.41 39.58 -21.36
CA TYR A 987 -44.16 38.82 -20.35
C TYR A 987 -45.47 39.51 -19.92
N PRO A 988 -46.57 38.77 -19.68
CA PRO A 988 -46.77 37.36 -20.00
C PRO A 988 -47.00 37.17 -21.51
N ASN A 989 -46.47 36.08 -22.06
CA ASN A 989 -46.68 35.67 -23.44
C ASN A 989 -46.81 34.13 -23.47
N PRO A 990 -48.02 33.55 -23.65
CA PRO A 990 -49.25 34.20 -24.10
C PRO A 990 -49.88 35.21 -23.13
N THR A 991 -50.51 36.24 -23.68
CA THR A 991 -51.25 37.28 -22.94
C THR A 991 -52.76 37.16 -23.13
N LYS A 992 -53.55 37.64 -22.15
CA LYS A 992 -54.99 37.89 -22.30
C LYS A 992 -55.31 39.31 -22.81
N GLY A 993 -54.29 40.18 -22.91
CA GLY A 993 -54.43 41.54 -23.40
C GLY A 993 -53.27 42.45 -23.02
N LYS A 994 -52.86 42.45 -21.75
CA LYS A 994 -51.78 43.30 -21.22
C LYS A 994 -50.47 42.53 -21.09
N PHE A 995 -49.36 43.17 -21.42
CA PHE A 995 -48.02 42.60 -21.32
C PHE A 995 -46.95 43.69 -21.20
N GLU A 996 -45.78 43.34 -20.66
CA GLU A 996 -44.61 44.20 -20.55
C GLU A 996 -43.50 43.70 -21.47
N ILE A 997 -42.81 44.62 -22.13
CA ILE A 997 -41.58 44.35 -22.88
C ILE A 997 -40.41 44.90 -22.05
N LEU A 998 -39.43 44.05 -21.74
CA LEU A 998 -38.15 44.47 -21.16
C LEU A 998 -37.27 45.08 -22.26
N VAL A 999 -36.67 46.22 -21.97
CA VAL A 999 -35.78 46.98 -22.87
C VAL A 999 -34.61 47.57 -22.06
N PRO A 1000 -33.44 47.86 -22.67
CA PRO A 1000 -32.29 48.40 -21.95
C PRO A 1000 -32.62 49.65 -21.11
N ILE A 1001 -32.16 49.65 -19.85
CA ILE A 1001 -32.55 50.62 -18.80
C ILE A 1001 -32.19 52.09 -19.15
N LEU A 1002 -31.26 52.30 -20.08
CA LEU A 1002 -30.76 53.63 -20.48
C LEU A 1002 -31.66 54.40 -21.47
N LEU A 1003 -32.75 53.81 -21.95
CA LEU A 1003 -33.70 54.46 -22.86
C LEU A 1003 -34.78 55.20 -22.07
N GLU A 1004 -35.12 56.44 -22.46
CA GLU A 1004 -36.29 57.17 -21.92
C GLU A 1004 -37.57 56.84 -22.69
N ASN A 1005 -37.47 56.63 -24.01
CA ASN A 1005 -38.59 56.39 -24.92
C ASN A 1005 -38.17 55.47 -26.07
N VAL A 1006 -39.10 54.64 -26.57
CA VAL A 1006 -38.88 53.75 -27.72
C VAL A 1006 -40.10 53.70 -28.64
N LYS A 1007 -39.88 53.67 -29.96
CA LYS A 1007 -40.97 53.51 -30.93
C LYS A 1007 -41.31 52.03 -31.11
N ILE A 1008 -42.58 51.68 -30.99
CA ILE A 1008 -43.09 50.31 -31.14
C ILE A 1008 -44.26 50.26 -32.12
N GLU A 1009 -44.23 49.28 -33.02
CA GLU A 1009 -45.28 49.00 -33.98
C GLU A 1009 -45.84 47.59 -33.78
N VAL A 1010 -47.16 47.43 -33.83
CA VAL A 1010 -47.83 46.13 -33.70
C VAL A 1010 -48.50 45.76 -35.02
N TYR A 1011 -48.28 44.55 -35.48
CA TYR A 1011 -48.77 43.98 -36.74
C TYR A 1011 -49.56 42.69 -36.48
N THR A 1012 -50.50 42.35 -37.35
CA THR A 1012 -51.06 40.98 -37.43
C THR A 1012 -50.02 40.03 -38.02
N LEU A 1013 -50.22 38.72 -37.87
CA LEU A 1013 -49.39 37.69 -38.53
C LEU A 1013 -49.34 37.84 -40.07
N ASN A 1014 -50.35 38.45 -40.69
CA ASN A 1014 -50.40 38.74 -42.13
C ASN A 1014 -49.74 40.09 -42.49
N SER A 1015 -48.87 40.62 -41.62
CA SER A 1015 -48.16 41.89 -41.79
C SER A 1015 -49.04 43.14 -41.93
N GLN A 1016 -50.31 43.10 -41.50
CA GLN A 1016 -51.16 44.28 -41.45
C GLN A 1016 -50.86 45.08 -40.16
N LEU A 1017 -50.43 46.34 -40.32
CA LEU A 1017 -50.17 47.26 -39.20
C LEU A 1017 -51.45 47.55 -38.40
N ILE A 1018 -51.32 47.57 -37.07
CA ILE A 1018 -52.40 47.76 -36.09
C ILE A 1018 -52.20 49.07 -35.31
N SER A 1019 -50.97 49.35 -34.89
CA SER A 1019 -50.56 50.59 -34.19
C SER A 1019 -49.08 50.89 -34.45
N SER A 1020 -48.70 52.17 -34.36
CA SER A 1020 -47.33 52.66 -34.51
C SER A 1020 -47.19 53.90 -33.63
N GLU A 1021 -46.58 53.74 -32.45
CA GLU A 1021 -46.60 54.73 -31.36
C GLU A 1021 -45.24 54.76 -30.64
N ASN A 1022 -44.93 55.87 -29.97
CA ASN A 1022 -43.77 55.98 -29.07
C ASN A 1022 -44.23 55.71 -27.64
N TYR A 1023 -43.49 54.87 -26.93
CA TYR A 1023 -43.77 54.47 -25.56
C TYR A 1023 -42.64 54.94 -24.63
N GLU A 1024 -43.02 55.44 -23.46
CA GLU A 1024 -42.10 55.76 -22.37
C GLU A 1024 -41.56 54.47 -21.75
N VAL A 1025 -40.28 54.48 -21.39
CA VAL A 1025 -39.59 53.35 -20.76
C VAL A 1025 -39.45 53.64 -19.27
N ILE A 1026 -40.05 52.81 -18.43
CA ILE A 1026 -40.06 52.98 -16.97
C ILE A 1026 -39.32 51.80 -16.34
N ASN A 1027 -38.16 52.07 -15.72
CA ASN A 1027 -37.28 51.05 -15.13
C ASN A 1027 -36.95 49.89 -16.08
N GLY A 1028 -36.57 50.20 -17.33
CA GLY A 1028 -36.24 49.19 -18.36
C GLY A 1028 -37.44 48.41 -18.89
N LYS A 1029 -38.66 48.95 -18.79
CA LYS A 1029 -39.89 48.28 -19.22
C LYS A 1029 -40.83 49.19 -20.01
N VAL A 1030 -41.53 48.60 -20.97
CA VAL A 1030 -42.63 49.21 -21.74
C VAL A 1030 -43.91 48.40 -21.53
N GLN A 1031 -44.97 49.06 -21.06
CA GLN A 1031 -46.28 48.42 -20.88
C GLN A 1031 -47.17 48.57 -22.12
N MET A 1032 -47.74 47.44 -22.58
CA MET A 1032 -48.53 47.33 -23.80
C MET A 1032 -49.91 46.73 -23.53
N ASN A 1033 -50.93 47.12 -24.31
CA ASN A 1033 -52.29 46.56 -24.20
C ASN A 1033 -52.97 46.32 -25.56
N ILE A 1034 -53.32 45.05 -25.83
CA ILE A 1034 -54.07 44.55 -26.99
C ILE A 1034 -55.39 43.84 -26.60
N GLU A 1035 -55.92 44.11 -25.40
CA GLU A 1035 -57.16 43.55 -24.84
C GLU A 1035 -58.38 43.70 -25.78
N ASN A 1036 -58.44 44.80 -26.55
CA ASN A 1036 -59.51 45.07 -27.53
C ASN A 1036 -59.27 44.49 -28.94
N LYS A 1037 -58.28 43.61 -29.12
CA LYS A 1037 -57.98 42.92 -30.40
C LYS A 1037 -58.38 41.43 -30.33
N ALA A 1038 -58.48 40.74 -31.46
CA ALA A 1038 -58.88 39.32 -31.50
C ALA A 1038 -57.84 38.38 -30.85
N ALA A 1039 -58.24 37.18 -30.46
CA ALA A 1039 -57.30 36.12 -30.09
C ALA A 1039 -56.52 35.69 -31.35
N ALA A 1040 -55.22 35.97 -31.38
CA ALA A 1040 -54.37 35.83 -32.56
C ALA A 1040 -52.88 35.96 -32.19
N ILE A 1041 -52.01 35.66 -33.16
CA ILE A 1041 -50.58 36.01 -33.09
C ILE A 1041 -50.37 37.41 -33.64
N TYR A 1042 -49.64 38.22 -32.89
CA TYR A 1042 -49.19 39.56 -33.21
C TYR A 1042 -47.68 39.61 -33.34
N ILE A 1043 -47.19 40.45 -34.25
CA ILE A 1043 -45.78 40.71 -34.48
C ILE A 1043 -45.50 42.14 -34.03
N ILE A 1044 -44.54 42.32 -33.14
CA ILE A 1044 -44.18 43.62 -32.57
C ILE A 1044 -42.80 44.02 -33.10
N LYS A 1045 -42.68 45.19 -33.71
CA LYS A 1045 -41.40 45.77 -34.11
C LYS A 1045 -41.02 46.88 -33.14
N ILE A 1046 -39.85 46.75 -32.54
CA ILE A 1046 -39.26 47.72 -31.61
C ILE A 1046 -38.13 48.41 -32.36
N TYR A 1047 -38.22 49.73 -32.49
CA TYR A 1047 -37.27 50.55 -33.23
C TYR A 1047 -36.24 51.10 -32.24
N LEU A 1048 -35.17 50.33 -32.03
CA LEU A 1048 -33.92 50.78 -31.40
C LEU A 1048 -32.98 51.33 -32.50
N GLU A 1049 -31.66 51.35 -32.26
CA GLU A 1049 -30.68 51.62 -33.33
C GLU A 1049 -30.82 50.60 -34.49
N ASN A 1050 -31.13 49.35 -34.15
CA ASN A 1050 -31.60 48.32 -35.07
C ASN A 1050 -33.06 47.94 -34.75
N VAL A 1051 -33.84 47.54 -35.77
CA VAL A 1051 -35.27 47.21 -35.58
C VAL A 1051 -35.44 45.74 -35.20
N VAL A 1052 -35.71 45.47 -33.93
CA VAL A 1052 -35.94 44.10 -33.41
C VAL A 1052 -37.41 43.72 -33.54
N THR A 1053 -37.70 42.43 -33.77
CA THR A 1053 -39.07 41.92 -34.00
C THR A 1053 -39.40 40.77 -33.05
N LEU A 1054 -40.47 40.91 -32.25
CA LEU A 1054 -40.93 39.95 -31.25
C LEU A 1054 -42.33 39.41 -31.59
N LYS A 1055 -42.67 38.21 -31.12
CA LYS A 1055 -43.93 37.50 -31.43
C LYS A 1055 -44.78 37.32 -30.17
N ILE A 1056 -45.98 37.91 -30.15
CA ILE A 1056 -46.92 37.84 -29.02
C ILE A 1056 -48.13 36.99 -29.39
N ILE A 1057 -48.50 36.06 -28.52
CA ILE A 1057 -49.68 35.21 -28.63
C ILE A 1057 -50.76 35.79 -27.73
N LYS A 1058 -51.91 36.19 -28.28
CA LYS A 1058 -53.08 36.54 -27.49
C LYS A 1058 -54.08 35.39 -27.48
N GLN A 1059 -54.47 34.94 -26.28
CA GLN A 1059 -55.54 33.97 -26.05
C GLN A 1059 -56.93 34.63 -26.00
#